data_AF-J0IWR4-F1
#
_entry.id   AF-J0IWR4-F1
#
_cell.length_a   1.000
_cell.length_b   1.000
_cell.length_c   1.000
_cell.angle_alpha   90.00
_cell.angle_beta   90.00
_cell.angle_gamma   90.00
#
_symmetry.space_group_name_H-M   'P 1'
#
loop_
_entity.id
_entity.type
_entity.pdbx_description
1 polymer ?
#
loop_
_entity_poly.entity_id
_entity_poly.type
_entity_poly.pdbx_seq_one_letter_code
_entity_poly.pdbx_strand_id
1 'polypeptide(L)'
;MFNPLEAFQKNQKDGFFIEAGFETGLLEGTQTKEETITQNTQNTQKIYENPLTHPQTKEQPKEQNKGDTATPQSVYGRYYILQNTILEKATELFTTDNIENGLTFYSQSPVYANMVNGSVTIQNFLPYNLNNVELSFKDAQGKVVNLGVIETIPKDSQIILPASLFNDSEFEQADSFNYQQLQTTTTPFSDANTQSLFEKLSQITTNVTMSYENADTNNFKGNCHDCVSDFTPQTAEELTNLMLDMIAVFDSKSWEEAVLNAPFQFSNSPSECGSDFPKCVNPFNNGRVAPIYEKYVLTPQSVIDAFRRTINLEVNILKSGFVGLGYELDDNDGNLGIEASALNPEKLFGKTLNKVDIVELRDIIHEFSHTKGYTHNGNMTYQRVRLCQENGGAIQECEGGKEELVNGKEELKFTNGKEVKDQDGYTYDVCSRFSGKNQPAFPSNYPNSIYTNCTQVPAGLIGVTTAVWQQLINQNALPINFANLSSQASYLDASLNTQNFATSMVSAIAQNFSTTSNTTYRSSSKNFRSPILGVNVKIGYQHYFNDYIGLAYYGIIKYNYAKANDEKIQQLSYGGGMDVLFDFITTYANKKQGNPTKKVFASSFGVFGGLRGLYNSYYVFNQVKGSGNLDIVTGFNYRYKHSKYSIGISVPLIQSGIKIASNNGIYANSVVLNEGGSHFKVFFNYGWIF
;
A
#
# COMPACT_ATOMS: atom_id res chain seq x y z
N MET A 1 1.31 38.13 49.43
CA MET A 1 2.22 39.26 49.16
C MET A 1 2.96 38.93 47.87
N PHE A 2 2.60 39.56 46.75
CA PHE A 2 3.46 39.55 45.55
C PHE A 2 4.69 40.38 45.89
N ASN A 3 5.87 39.75 45.92
CA ASN A 3 7.12 40.45 46.11
C ASN A 3 7.56 41.00 44.73
N PRO A 4 7.51 42.32 44.47
CA PRO A 4 7.79 42.88 43.14
C PRO A 4 9.25 42.68 42.71
N LEU A 5 10.13 42.27 43.63
CA LEU A 5 11.53 41.95 43.34
C LEU A 5 11.75 40.56 42.72
N GLU A 6 10.81 39.61 42.83
CA GLU A 6 10.93 38.31 42.14
C GLU A 6 10.55 38.40 40.66
N ALA A 7 9.76 39.40 40.27
CA ALA A 7 9.38 39.64 38.87
C ALA A 7 10.55 40.10 37.97
N PHE A 8 11.72 40.38 38.55
CA PHE A 8 12.94 40.76 37.83
C PHE A 8 14.08 39.74 37.96
N GLN A 9 13.83 38.54 38.53
CA GLN A 9 14.82 37.47 38.43
C GLN A 9 14.77 36.85 37.03
N LYS A 10 15.87 37.02 36.27
CA LYS A 10 16.08 36.39 34.96
C LYS A 10 15.76 34.90 35.05
N ASN A 11 14.78 34.42 34.27
CA ASN A 11 14.45 33.01 34.23
C ASN A 11 15.68 32.23 33.73
N GLN A 12 15.95 31.04 34.25
CA GLN A 12 17.10 30.24 33.82
C GLN A 12 17.04 29.83 32.34
N LYS A 13 15.85 29.96 31.73
CA LYS A 13 15.61 29.71 30.32
C LYS A 13 15.84 30.96 29.45
N ASP A 14 16.04 32.12 30.05
CA ASP A 14 16.33 33.36 29.32
C ASP A 14 17.74 33.34 28.73
N GLY A 15 17.87 33.77 27.49
CA GLY A 15 19.18 33.86 26.87
C GLY A 15 19.15 34.34 25.45
N PHE A 16 20.31 34.79 25.00
CA PHE A 16 20.56 35.01 23.58
C PHE A 16 20.65 33.67 22.90
N PHE A 17 20.14 33.54 21.68
CA PHE A 17 20.27 32.32 20.92
C PHE A 17 20.75 32.56 19.51
N ILE A 18 21.46 31.57 19.00
CA ILE A 18 21.82 31.46 17.59
C ILE A 18 21.33 30.09 17.13
N GLU A 19 20.53 30.06 16.08
CA GLU A 19 20.05 28.84 15.43
C GLU A 19 20.45 28.86 13.96
N ALA A 20 20.84 27.72 13.43
CA ALA A 20 21.05 27.51 12.01
C ALA A 20 20.40 26.21 11.58
N GLY A 21 19.94 26.15 10.34
CA GLY A 21 19.17 25.01 9.88
C GLY A 21 18.93 25.00 8.38
N PHE A 22 18.21 23.99 7.95
CA PHE A 22 17.78 23.84 6.57
C PHE A 22 16.26 23.99 6.48
N GLU A 23 15.78 24.48 5.34
CA GLU A 23 14.37 24.53 5.00
C GLU A 23 14.13 23.90 3.63
N THR A 24 12.96 23.30 3.46
CA THR A 24 12.50 22.75 2.19
C THR A 24 11.02 23.03 2.00
N GLY A 25 10.58 22.98 0.76
CA GLY A 25 9.21 23.27 0.36
C GLY A 25 9.10 23.24 -1.16
N LEU A 26 7.95 23.64 -1.67
CA LEU A 26 7.68 23.65 -3.10
C LEU A 26 7.62 25.08 -3.62
N LEU A 27 8.37 25.37 -4.68
CA LEU A 27 8.26 26.61 -5.45
C LEU A 27 7.37 26.35 -6.66
N GLU A 28 6.26 27.07 -6.76
CA GLU A 28 5.38 26.98 -7.92
C GLU A 28 5.42 28.27 -8.74
N GLY A 29 5.23 28.12 -10.04
CA GLY A 29 5.17 29.26 -10.93
C GLY A 29 4.86 28.88 -12.36
N THR A 30 4.73 29.91 -13.19
CA THR A 30 4.50 29.77 -14.63
C THR A 30 5.66 30.40 -15.36
N GLN A 31 6.32 29.65 -16.24
CA GLN A 31 7.35 30.16 -17.14
C GLN A 31 6.78 30.26 -18.56
N THR A 32 6.91 31.43 -19.17
CA THR A 32 6.50 31.70 -20.54
C THR A 32 7.74 32.05 -21.37
N LYS A 33 7.91 31.35 -22.49
CA LYS A 33 8.97 31.62 -23.47
C LYS A 33 8.33 31.92 -24.82
N GLU A 34 8.44 33.16 -25.27
CA GLU A 34 7.94 33.64 -26.57
C GLU A 34 9.10 33.94 -27.52
N GLU A 35 8.96 33.53 -28.77
CA GLU A 35 9.91 33.80 -29.85
C GLU A 35 9.42 35.01 -30.65
N THR A 36 10.21 36.08 -30.69
CA THR A 36 9.78 37.35 -31.30
C THR A 36 9.92 37.25 -32.83
N ILE A 37 8.85 36.88 -33.54
CA ILE A 37 8.85 36.92 -35.01
C ILE A 37 8.57 38.35 -35.48
N THR A 38 9.58 39.01 -36.05
CA THR A 38 9.39 40.25 -36.81
C THR A 38 8.75 39.89 -38.15
N GLN A 39 7.44 40.07 -38.31
CA GLN A 39 6.79 39.90 -39.61
C GLN A 39 6.66 41.26 -40.32
N ASN A 40 7.34 41.35 -41.46
CA ASN A 40 7.17 42.39 -42.46
C ASN A 40 5.75 42.36 -43.03
N THR A 41 5.11 43.53 -42.99
CA THR A 41 3.83 43.85 -43.62
C THR A 41 3.94 43.78 -45.14
N GLN A 42 3.02 43.08 -45.83
CA GLN A 42 2.47 43.51 -47.13
C GLN A 42 1.28 42.64 -47.60
N ASN A 43 0.12 43.31 -47.75
CA ASN A 43 -0.99 43.11 -48.70
C ASN A 43 -1.78 41.77 -48.66
N THR A 44 -3.13 41.71 -48.67
CA THR A 44 -4.08 42.45 -49.53
C THR A 44 -5.54 42.30 -49.03
N GLN A 45 -6.27 43.42 -49.01
CA GLN A 45 -7.72 43.71 -49.26
C GLN A 45 -8.84 42.76 -48.74
N LYS A 46 -9.71 43.22 -47.83
CA LYS A 46 -10.97 44.00 -48.01
C LYS A 46 -12.11 43.25 -48.72
N ILE A 47 -13.15 42.87 -47.95
CA ILE A 47 -14.57 43.05 -48.31
C ILE A 47 -15.34 43.47 -47.03
N TYR A 48 -16.13 44.54 -47.18
CA TYR A 48 -17.06 45.10 -46.20
C TYR A 48 -18.48 44.58 -46.51
N GLU A 49 -19.29 44.29 -45.48
CA GLU A 49 -20.73 44.61 -45.48
C GLU A 49 -21.30 44.63 -44.04
N ASN A 50 -22.38 45.38 -43.89
CA ASN A 50 -22.82 46.19 -42.73
C ASN A 50 -23.94 45.49 -41.89
N PRO A 51 -24.58 46.12 -40.87
CA PRO A 51 -25.00 45.48 -39.62
C PRO A 51 -26.54 45.49 -39.41
N LEU A 52 -26.99 45.26 -38.16
CA LEU A 52 -28.36 45.21 -37.57
C LEU A 52 -28.91 43.77 -37.42
N THR A 53 -29.45 43.32 -36.27
CA THR A 53 -30.38 43.99 -35.34
C THR A 53 -30.38 43.29 -33.95
N HIS A 54 -30.47 44.07 -32.87
CA HIS A 54 -30.85 43.62 -31.51
C HIS A 54 -32.38 43.46 -31.39
N PRO A 55 -32.93 42.69 -30.41
CA PRO A 55 -33.28 43.30 -29.12
C PRO A 55 -32.91 42.48 -27.86
N GLN A 56 -32.79 43.23 -26.78
CA GLN A 56 -32.42 42.88 -25.40
C GLN A 56 -33.44 41.96 -24.69
N THR A 57 -33.04 41.24 -23.62
CA THR A 57 -33.52 41.44 -22.23
C THR A 57 -32.67 40.66 -21.20
N LYS A 58 -32.08 41.43 -20.26
CA LYS A 58 -31.63 41.17 -18.87
C LYS A 58 -31.22 39.76 -18.41
N GLU A 59 -29.95 39.61 -18.00
CA GLU A 59 -29.58 39.02 -16.71
C GLU A 59 -28.17 39.46 -16.25
N GLN A 60 -28.01 39.55 -14.92
CA GLN A 60 -26.88 40.12 -14.17
C GLN A 60 -25.54 39.38 -14.36
N PRO A 61 -24.39 39.99 -13.98
CA PRO A 61 -23.08 39.58 -14.47
C PRO A 61 -22.60 38.28 -13.85
N LYS A 62 -22.24 37.34 -14.73
CA LYS A 62 -21.39 36.19 -14.43
C LYS A 62 -20.04 36.69 -13.91
N GLU A 63 -19.73 36.40 -12.65
CA GLU A 63 -18.34 36.29 -12.21
C GLU A 63 -17.68 35.17 -13.01
N GLN A 64 -16.75 35.54 -13.88
CA GLN A 64 -15.92 34.62 -14.65
C GLN A 64 -14.96 33.88 -13.72
N ASN A 65 -15.22 32.59 -13.56
CA ASN A 65 -14.30 31.49 -13.29
C ASN A 65 -12.83 31.88 -13.04
N LYS A 66 -12.45 31.91 -11.76
CA LYS A 66 -11.13 31.46 -11.32
C LYS A 66 -11.07 29.95 -11.58
N GLY A 67 -10.00 29.47 -12.19
CA GLY A 67 -9.77 28.03 -12.37
C GLY A 67 -9.46 27.39 -11.02
N ASP A 68 -10.49 27.04 -10.26
CA ASP A 68 -10.35 26.26 -9.03
C ASP A 68 -10.07 24.81 -9.42
N THR A 69 -8.84 24.34 -9.18
CA THR A 69 -8.57 22.90 -9.13
C THR A 69 -9.44 22.29 -8.03
N ALA A 70 -10.43 21.49 -8.40
CA ALA A 70 -11.33 20.84 -7.47
C ALA A 70 -10.54 19.96 -6.49
N THR A 71 -10.75 20.17 -5.18
CA THR A 71 -10.27 19.29 -4.11
C THR A 71 -11.35 18.27 -3.74
N PRO A 72 -11.02 17.10 -3.15
CA PRO A 72 -12.01 16.12 -2.71
C PRO A 72 -13.08 16.77 -1.83
N GLN A 73 -12.65 17.59 -0.87
CA GLN A 73 -13.54 18.31 0.04
C GLN A 73 -14.44 19.33 -0.67
N SER A 74 -13.98 19.95 -1.76
CA SER A 74 -14.82 20.84 -2.57
C SER A 74 -15.84 20.09 -3.45
N VAL A 75 -15.55 18.84 -3.81
CA VAL A 75 -16.43 17.99 -4.64
C VAL A 75 -17.47 17.27 -3.79
N TYR A 76 -17.05 16.64 -2.69
CA TYR A 76 -17.91 15.83 -1.83
C TYR A 76 -18.49 16.60 -0.64
N GLY A 77 -17.94 17.79 -0.33
CA GLY A 77 -18.48 18.69 0.69
C GLY A 77 -18.52 18.06 2.08
N ARG A 78 -19.69 18.08 2.71
CA ARG A 78 -19.92 17.57 4.08
C ARG A 78 -19.79 16.04 4.21
N TYR A 79 -19.73 15.32 3.09
CA TYR A 79 -19.62 13.86 3.04
C TYR A 79 -18.20 13.37 2.80
N TYR A 80 -17.24 14.29 2.83
CA TYR A 80 -15.83 14.00 2.89
C TYR A 80 -15.40 13.91 4.36
N ILE A 81 -15.08 12.70 4.81
CA ILE A 81 -14.71 12.41 6.20
C ILE A 81 -13.19 12.54 6.32
N LEU A 82 -12.75 13.53 7.09
CA LEU A 82 -11.34 13.91 7.25
C LEU A 82 -10.55 12.94 8.15
N GLN A 83 -9.27 12.74 7.81
CA GLN A 83 -8.33 11.83 8.46
C GLN A 83 -8.28 12.00 9.98
N ASN A 84 -8.26 13.23 10.50
CA ASN A 84 -8.20 13.51 11.94
C ASN A 84 -9.32 12.83 12.72
N THR A 85 -10.50 12.70 12.10
CA THR A 85 -11.62 11.97 12.71
C THR A 85 -11.23 10.53 12.91
N ILE A 86 -10.80 10.03 11.78
CA ILE A 86 -10.95 8.65 11.50
C ILE A 86 -9.93 7.95 12.37
N LEU A 87 -8.74 8.56 12.51
CA LEU A 87 -7.70 8.06 13.38
C LEU A 87 -8.08 8.05 14.87
N GLU A 88 -8.93 8.95 15.36
CA GLU A 88 -9.44 8.87 16.75
C GLU A 88 -10.43 7.73 16.98
N LYS A 89 -11.02 7.20 15.90
CA LYS A 89 -12.04 6.13 15.91
C LYS A 89 -11.54 4.81 15.32
N ALA A 90 -10.30 4.77 14.87
CA ALA A 90 -9.67 3.59 14.29
C ALA A 90 -8.96 2.79 15.39
N THR A 91 -9.15 1.48 15.37
CA THR A 91 -8.45 0.51 16.22
C THR A 91 -7.81 -0.56 15.34
N GLU A 92 -6.90 -1.35 15.90
CA GLU A 92 -6.39 -2.54 15.22
C GLU A 92 -7.53 -3.52 14.92
N LEU A 93 -7.51 -4.12 13.72
CA LEU A 93 -8.49 -5.12 13.30
C LEU A 93 -8.15 -6.49 13.84
N PHE A 94 -6.91 -6.93 13.64
CA PHE A 94 -6.45 -8.22 14.14
C PHE A 94 -6.11 -8.09 15.62
N THR A 95 -7.09 -8.34 16.48
CA THR A 95 -6.90 -8.41 17.93
C THR A 95 -7.47 -9.72 18.44
N THR A 96 -6.98 -10.21 19.57
CA THR A 96 -7.52 -11.40 20.23
C THR A 96 -9.03 -11.25 20.46
N ASP A 97 -9.47 -10.08 20.95
CA ASP A 97 -10.88 -9.78 21.17
C ASP A 97 -11.71 -9.87 19.88
N ASN A 98 -11.26 -9.28 18.76
CA ASN A 98 -12.04 -9.35 17.52
C ASN A 98 -12.12 -10.77 16.98
N ILE A 99 -11.03 -11.54 17.07
CA ILE A 99 -10.97 -12.94 16.63
C ILE A 99 -11.95 -13.79 17.45
N GLU A 100 -11.91 -13.68 18.78
CA GLU A 100 -12.84 -14.39 19.69
C GLU A 100 -14.30 -14.01 19.46
N ASN A 101 -14.56 -12.79 18.98
CA ASN A 101 -15.90 -12.30 18.67
C ASN A 101 -16.33 -12.55 17.22
N GLY A 102 -15.70 -13.51 16.52
CA GLY A 102 -16.15 -13.98 15.21
C GLY A 102 -15.71 -13.11 14.04
N LEU A 103 -14.48 -12.60 14.07
CA LEU A 103 -13.87 -11.92 12.92
C LEU A 103 -14.03 -12.79 11.66
N THR A 104 -14.52 -12.19 10.58
CA THR A 104 -14.77 -12.89 9.31
C THR A 104 -14.17 -12.10 8.16
N PHE A 105 -13.34 -12.76 7.35
CA PHE A 105 -12.76 -12.20 6.14
C PHE A 105 -13.54 -12.65 4.91
N TYR A 106 -13.74 -11.73 3.95
CA TYR A 106 -14.42 -11.98 2.68
C TYR A 106 -13.51 -11.63 1.51
N SER A 107 -13.13 -12.61 0.68
CA SER A 107 -12.19 -12.40 -0.44
C SER A 107 -12.66 -11.35 -1.44
N GLN A 108 -13.97 -11.28 -1.71
CA GLN A 108 -14.59 -10.31 -2.61
C GLN A 108 -14.83 -8.93 -1.96
N SER A 109 -14.59 -8.79 -0.65
CA SER A 109 -14.69 -7.51 0.05
C SER A 109 -13.63 -7.41 1.17
N PRO A 110 -12.34 -7.32 0.82
CA PRO A 110 -11.26 -7.21 1.81
C PRO A 110 -11.30 -5.90 2.61
N VAL A 111 -12.02 -4.90 2.10
CA VAL A 111 -12.45 -3.74 2.88
C VAL A 111 -13.94 -3.93 3.15
N TYR A 112 -14.24 -4.61 4.24
CA TYR A 112 -15.60 -4.91 4.65
C TYR A 112 -16.20 -3.68 5.32
N ALA A 113 -17.44 -3.35 4.98
CA ALA A 113 -18.15 -2.30 5.68
C ALA A 113 -19.62 -2.68 5.84
N ASN A 114 -20.17 -2.45 7.01
CA ASN A 114 -21.58 -2.69 7.30
C ASN A 114 -22.14 -1.60 8.21
N MET A 115 -23.46 -1.55 8.31
CA MET A 115 -24.16 -0.67 9.21
C MET A 115 -25.01 -1.48 10.18
N VAL A 116 -24.84 -1.20 11.48
CA VAL A 116 -25.59 -1.82 12.57
C VAL A 116 -25.92 -0.75 13.60
N ASN A 117 -27.20 -0.66 14.00
CA ASN A 117 -27.68 0.22 15.07
C ASN A 117 -27.22 1.69 14.93
N GLY A 118 -27.28 2.25 13.73
CA GLY A 118 -26.89 3.65 13.47
C GLY A 118 -25.38 3.92 13.48
N SER A 119 -24.55 2.87 13.51
CA SER A 119 -23.10 2.94 13.37
C SER A 119 -22.64 2.20 12.13
N VAL A 120 -21.70 2.80 11.39
CA VAL A 120 -21.03 2.20 10.24
C VAL A 120 -19.68 1.67 10.71
N THR A 121 -19.51 0.34 10.64
CA THR A 121 -18.23 -0.31 10.92
C THR A 121 -17.53 -0.59 9.61
N ILE A 122 -16.26 -0.23 9.53
CA ILE A 122 -15.40 -0.43 8.36
C ILE A 122 -14.17 -1.19 8.84
N GLN A 123 -13.89 -2.32 8.21
CA GLN A 123 -12.79 -3.21 8.53
C GLN A 123 -11.90 -3.34 7.29
N ASN A 124 -10.67 -2.88 7.39
CA ASN A 124 -9.67 -3.02 6.35
C ASN A 124 -8.74 -4.19 6.70
N PHE A 125 -8.95 -5.32 6.05
CA PHE A 125 -8.11 -6.51 6.18
C PHE A 125 -6.82 -6.42 5.35
N LEU A 126 -6.64 -5.33 4.60
CA LEU A 126 -5.48 -5.14 3.74
C LEU A 126 -4.34 -4.50 4.53
N PRO A 127 -3.08 -4.88 4.24
CA PRO A 127 -1.91 -4.34 4.90
C PRO A 127 -1.48 -2.98 4.29
N TYR A 128 -2.45 -2.26 3.71
CA TYR A 128 -2.28 -0.98 3.02
C TYR A 128 -3.22 0.07 3.56
N ASN A 129 -2.69 1.29 3.72
CA ASN A 129 -3.52 2.45 3.96
C ASN A 129 -4.21 2.84 2.66
N LEU A 130 -5.51 3.07 2.72
CA LEU A 130 -6.33 3.37 1.55
C LEU A 130 -6.75 4.83 1.60
N ASN A 131 -6.52 5.57 0.52
CA ASN A 131 -6.77 7.01 0.50
C ASN A 131 -7.91 7.39 -0.44
N ASN A 132 -8.78 8.28 0.04
CA ASN A 132 -9.97 8.79 -0.66
C ASN A 132 -10.88 7.67 -1.19
N VAL A 133 -11.28 6.75 -0.32
CA VAL A 133 -12.15 5.61 -0.65
C VAL A 133 -13.61 6.01 -0.50
N GLU A 134 -14.44 5.72 -1.49
CA GLU A 134 -15.89 5.95 -1.46
C GLU A 134 -16.62 4.72 -0.89
N LEU A 135 -17.55 4.97 0.03
CA LEU A 135 -18.53 3.99 0.48
C LEU A 135 -19.85 4.20 -0.26
N SER A 136 -20.45 3.10 -0.71
CA SER A 136 -21.74 3.09 -1.40
C SER A 136 -22.53 1.83 -1.08
N PHE A 137 -23.82 1.80 -1.43
CA PHE A 137 -24.62 0.57 -1.45
C PHE A 137 -25.48 0.54 -2.70
N LYS A 138 -26.07 -0.62 -3.00
CA LYS A 138 -27.08 -0.75 -4.06
C LYS A 138 -28.46 -0.79 -3.43
N ASP A 139 -29.34 0.12 -3.85
CA ASP A 139 -30.73 0.13 -3.40
C ASP A 139 -31.52 -1.09 -3.92
N ALA A 140 -32.77 -1.22 -3.50
CA ALA A 140 -33.65 -2.33 -3.93
C ALA A 140 -33.90 -2.36 -5.45
N GLN A 141 -33.59 -1.27 -6.16
CA GLN A 141 -33.70 -1.14 -7.62
C GLN A 141 -32.35 -1.38 -8.32
N GLY A 142 -31.28 -1.70 -7.57
CA GLY A 142 -29.95 -1.97 -8.08
C GLY A 142 -29.14 -0.72 -8.43
N LYS A 143 -29.61 0.48 -8.08
CA LYS A 143 -28.90 1.74 -8.31
C LYS A 143 -27.89 1.95 -7.19
N VAL A 144 -26.68 2.39 -7.56
CA VAL A 144 -25.63 2.73 -6.60
C VAL A 144 -25.97 4.06 -5.92
N VAL A 145 -25.96 4.05 -4.59
CA VAL A 145 -26.16 5.21 -3.71
C VAL A 145 -24.86 5.47 -2.95
N ASN A 146 -24.29 6.66 -3.15
CA ASN A 146 -23.00 7.04 -2.58
C ASN A 146 -23.19 7.65 -1.19
N LEU A 147 -22.52 7.07 -0.20
CA LEU A 147 -22.63 7.44 1.21
C LEU A 147 -21.64 8.52 1.61
N GLY A 148 -20.42 8.47 1.08
CA GLY A 148 -19.39 9.43 1.43
C GLY A 148 -18.00 8.92 1.09
N VAL A 149 -17.02 9.81 1.20
CA VAL A 149 -15.61 9.53 0.91
C VAL A 149 -14.82 9.65 2.19
N ILE A 150 -14.02 8.62 2.47
CA ILE A 150 -13.15 8.54 3.63
C ILE A 150 -11.74 8.89 3.17
N GLU A 151 -11.17 9.94 3.75
CA GLU A 151 -9.85 10.46 3.37
C GLU A 151 -8.75 9.39 3.53
N THR A 152 -8.75 8.67 4.66
CA THR A 152 -7.80 7.59 4.92
C THR A 152 -8.47 6.48 5.71
N ILE A 153 -8.37 5.24 5.23
CA ILE A 153 -8.67 4.02 5.98
C ILE A 153 -7.31 3.37 6.30
N PRO A 154 -6.86 3.35 7.57
CA PRO A 154 -5.59 2.72 7.93
C PRO A 154 -5.55 1.24 7.57
N LYS A 155 -4.37 0.71 7.31
CA LYS A 155 -4.15 -0.74 7.16
C LYS A 155 -4.57 -1.50 8.41
N ASP A 156 -4.98 -2.76 8.23
CA ASP A 156 -5.22 -3.71 9.32
C ASP A 156 -6.08 -3.11 10.45
N SER A 157 -7.11 -2.33 10.08
CA SER A 157 -7.85 -1.47 11.02
C SER A 157 -9.34 -1.67 10.99
N GLN A 158 -9.97 -1.38 12.12
CA GLN A 158 -11.41 -1.26 12.28
C GLN A 158 -11.76 0.18 12.65
N ILE A 159 -12.74 0.77 11.96
CA ILE A 159 -13.24 2.12 12.24
C ILE A 159 -14.74 2.00 12.51
N ILE A 160 -15.21 2.62 13.59
CA ILE A 160 -16.64 2.73 13.90
C ILE A 160 -17.03 4.20 13.86
N LEU A 161 -17.89 4.56 12.89
CA LEU A 161 -18.36 5.92 12.66
C LEU A 161 -19.88 6.02 12.84
N PRO A 162 -20.41 7.12 13.40
CA PRO A 162 -21.85 7.32 13.45
C PRO A 162 -22.40 7.54 12.03
N ALA A 163 -23.57 6.94 11.74
CA ALA A 163 -24.20 7.02 10.42
C ALA A 163 -24.53 8.47 9.99
N SER A 164 -24.66 9.39 10.95
CA SER A 164 -24.90 10.82 10.70
C SER A 164 -23.79 11.55 9.93
N LEU A 165 -22.62 10.93 9.77
CA LEU A 165 -21.54 11.47 8.93
C LEU A 165 -21.73 11.18 7.44
N PHE A 166 -22.69 10.33 7.07
CA PHE A 166 -22.90 9.87 5.70
C PHE A 166 -24.12 10.51 5.02
N ASN A 167 -24.14 10.48 3.70
CA ASN A 167 -25.09 11.13 2.80
C ASN A 167 -26.36 10.33 2.54
N ASP A 168 -27.13 9.94 3.56
CA ASP A 168 -28.51 9.53 3.29
C ASP A 168 -29.49 9.83 4.42
N SER A 169 -30.63 10.41 4.05
CA SER A 169 -31.83 10.55 4.89
C SER A 169 -32.47 9.21 5.25
N GLU A 170 -32.21 8.15 4.49
CA GLU A 170 -32.60 6.78 4.84
C GLU A 170 -31.86 6.25 6.09
N PHE A 171 -30.69 6.80 6.43
CA PHE A 171 -29.99 6.47 7.70
C PHE A 171 -30.64 7.10 8.93
N GLU A 172 -31.50 8.12 8.79
CA GLU A 172 -32.18 8.74 9.94
C GLU A 172 -33.39 7.92 10.43
N GLN A 173 -33.81 6.87 9.71
CA GLN A 173 -34.90 5.97 10.11
C GLN A 173 -34.33 4.63 10.61
N ALA A 174 -33.59 4.72 11.72
CA ALA A 174 -32.66 3.74 12.28
C ALA A 174 -33.24 2.40 12.83
N ASP A 175 -34.43 1.96 12.42
CA ASP A 175 -35.02 0.70 12.92
C ASP A 175 -35.17 -0.40 11.85
N SER A 176 -34.90 -0.13 10.56
CA SER A 176 -35.17 -1.09 9.46
C SER A 176 -34.00 -1.46 8.54
N PHE A 177 -32.90 -0.70 8.56
CA PHE A 177 -31.78 -0.90 7.65
C PHE A 177 -30.75 -1.87 8.26
N ASN A 178 -31.19 -3.11 8.50
CA ASN A 178 -30.37 -4.16 9.11
C ASN A 178 -29.59 -4.93 8.02
N TYR A 179 -28.25 -4.92 8.13
CA TYR A 179 -27.30 -5.81 7.44
C TYR A 179 -27.15 -5.68 5.91
N GLN A 180 -26.98 -4.46 5.38
CA GLN A 180 -26.40 -4.33 4.03
C GLN A 180 -24.87 -4.20 4.10
N GLN A 181 -24.19 -5.14 3.45
CA GLN A 181 -22.78 -5.02 3.13
C GLN A 181 -22.60 -3.83 2.18
N LEU A 182 -21.79 -2.86 2.59
CA LEU A 182 -21.46 -1.69 1.80
C LEU A 182 -20.33 -2.02 0.82
N GLN A 183 -20.32 -1.29 -0.30
CA GLN A 183 -19.29 -1.37 -1.32
C GLN A 183 -18.25 -0.28 -1.11
N THR A 184 -16.98 -0.67 -1.24
CA THR A 184 -15.83 0.22 -1.20
C THR A 184 -15.28 0.37 -2.62
N THR A 185 -15.07 1.61 -3.07
CA THR A 185 -14.52 1.90 -4.40
C THR A 185 -13.55 3.07 -4.37
N THR A 186 -12.73 3.21 -5.40
CA THR A 186 -11.79 4.33 -5.52
C THR A 186 -12.46 5.55 -6.12
N THR A 187 -11.88 6.71 -5.83
CA THR A 187 -12.30 7.98 -6.41
C THR A 187 -11.22 8.50 -7.37
N PRO A 188 -11.53 9.51 -8.22
CA PRO A 188 -10.51 10.21 -9.01
C PRO A 188 -9.41 10.87 -8.16
N PHE A 189 -9.64 11.00 -6.85
CA PHE A 189 -8.69 11.57 -5.89
C PHE A 189 -7.93 10.52 -5.07
N SER A 190 -8.27 9.24 -5.19
CA SER A 190 -7.46 8.16 -4.63
C SER A 190 -6.04 8.23 -5.19
N ASP A 191 -5.05 7.91 -4.36
CA ASP A 191 -3.68 7.83 -4.85
C ASP A 191 -3.49 6.63 -5.80
N ALA A 192 -2.39 6.65 -6.56
CA ALA A 192 -2.11 5.61 -7.54
C ALA A 192 -1.98 4.21 -6.93
N ASN A 193 -1.53 4.10 -5.68
CA ASN A 193 -1.39 2.81 -5.00
C ASN A 193 -2.77 2.23 -4.66
N THR A 194 -3.66 3.05 -4.11
CA THR A 194 -5.04 2.70 -3.78
C THR A 194 -5.80 2.33 -5.06
N GLN A 195 -5.67 3.12 -6.14
CA GLN A 195 -6.26 2.80 -7.45
C GLN A 195 -5.78 1.45 -7.99
N SER A 196 -4.47 1.25 -8.05
CA SER A 196 -3.89 -0.01 -8.54
C SER A 196 -4.28 -1.21 -7.68
N LEU A 197 -4.38 -1.05 -6.36
CA LEU A 197 -4.81 -2.11 -5.46
C LEU A 197 -6.27 -2.52 -5.73
N PHE A 198 -7.19 -1.56 -5.81
CA PHE A 198 -8.60 -1.86 -6.11
C PHE A 198 -8.81 -2.45 -7.51
N GLU A 199 -7.99 -2.06 -8.50
CA GLU A 199 -7.98 -2.72 -9.81
C GLU A 199 -7.63 -4.21 -9.69
N LYS A 200 -6.61 -4.57 -8.90
CA LYS A 200 -6.24 -5.97 -8.66
C LYS A 200 -7.31 -6.72 -7.87
N LEU A 201 -7.86 -6.11 -6.82
CA LEU A 201 -8.96 -6.70 -6.04
C LEU A 201 -10.20 -6.95 -6.88
N SER A 202 -10.49 -6.10 -7.86
CA SER A 202 -11.62 -6.30 -8.78
C SER A 202 -11.51 -7.54 -9.68
N GLN A 203 -10.30 -8.13 -9.78
CA GLN A 203 -10.07 -9.37 -10.53
C GLN A 203 -10.40 -10.62 -9.69
N ILE A 204 -10.64 -10.48 -8.39
CA ILE A 204 -11.02 -11.58 -7.51
C ILE A 204 -12.50 -11.87 -7.69
N THR A 205 -12.80 -13.07 -8.16
CA THR A 205 -14.15 -13.56 -8.48
C THR A 205 -14.57 -14.74 -7.63
N THR A 206 -13.62 -15.48 -7.06
CA THR A 206 -13.92 -16.62 -6.19
C THR A 206 -14.31 -16.13 -4.79
N ASN A 207 -15.53 -16.49 -4.37
CA ASN A 207 -16.04 -16.14 -3.05
C ASN A 207 -15.49 -17.11 -1.99
N VAL A 208 -14.56 -16.62 -1.17
CA VAL A 208 -14.03 -17.34 -0.01
C VAL A 208 -14.38 -16.53 1.22
N THR A 209 -15.12 -17.15 2.12
CA THR A 209 -15.38 -16.63 3.46
C THR A 209 -14.45 -17.34 4.43
N MET A 210 -13.67 -16.61 5.22
CA MET A 210 -12.81 -17.19 6.26
C MET A 210 -13.25 -16.76 7.64
N SER A 211 -13.49 -17.73 8.51
CA SER A 211 -13.77 -17.56 9.94
C SER A 211 -12.57 -18.05 10.75
N TYR A 212 -12.05 -17.21 11.64
CA TYR A 212 -10.88 -17.54 12.47
C TYR A 212 -11.32 -18.29 13.73
N GLU A 213 -10.88 -19.54 13.88
CA GLU A 213 -11.27 -20.42 14.98
C GLU A 213 -10.09 -20.64 15.95
N ASN A 214 -10.28 -20.24 17.22
CA ASN A 214 -9.29 -20.40 18.30
C ASN A 214 -9.35 -21.79 18.94
N ALA A 215 -8.38 -22.11 19.81
CA ALA A 215 -8.25 -23.45 20.37
C ALA A 215 -9.44 -23.87 21.24
N ASP A 216 -10.05 -22.91 21.94
CA ASP A 216 -11.15 -23.15 22.88
C ASP A 216 -12.46 -23.58 22.19
N THR A 217 -12.65 -23.26 20.90
CA THR A 217 -13.79 -23.78 20.14
C THR A 217 -13.57 -25.23 19.72
N ASN A 218 -12.30 -25.69 19.62
CA ASN A 218 -11.82 -27.05 19.32
C ASN A 218 -12.68 -27.80 18.28
N ASN A 219 -13.20 -27.05 17.31
CA ASN A 219 -14.19 -27.50 16.34
C ASN A 219 -13.56 -27.97 15.03
N PHE A 220 -12.24 -28.17 14.98
CA PHE A 220 -11.60 -28.73 13.78
C PHE A 220 -12.14 -30.14 13.56
N LYS A 221 -13.09 -30.27 12.63
CA LYS A 221 -13.81 -31.52 12.33
C LYS A 221 -12.97 -32.52 11.51
N GLY A 222 -11.65 -32.45 11.61
CA GLY A 222 -10.69 -33.39 11.01
C GLY A 222 -10.14 -34.42 12.01
N ASN A 223 -9.17 -35.23 11.58
CA ASN A 223 -8.59 -36.34 12.37
C ASN A 223 -7.66 -35.91 13.52
N CYS A 224 -7.93 -34.79 14.18
CA CYS A 224 -6.99 -34.14 15.08
C CYS A 224 -7.65 -33.68 16.37
N HIS A 225 -7.21 -34.21 17.51
CA HIS A 225 -7.69 -33.86 18.84
C HIS A 225 -6.62 -33.05 19.59
N ASP A 226 -6.99 -31.89 20.12
CA ASP A 226 -6.10 -31.00 20.90
C ASP A 226 -4.86 -30.49 20.14
N CYS A 227 -4.98 -30.24 18.84
CA CYS A 227 -3.86 -29.84 18.00
C CYS A 227 -3.95 -28.41 17.45
N VAL A 228 -4.95 -27.63 17.87
CA VAL A 228 -5.12 -26.23 17.48
C VAL A 228 -4.57 -25.29 18.55
N SER A 229 -4.09 -24.13 18.14
CA SER A 229 -3.62 -23.03 18.99
C SER A 229 -4.43 -21.77 18.68
N ASP A 230 -4.42 -20.81 19.60
CA ASP A 230 -5.05 -19.52 19.36
C ASP A 230 -4.30 -18.71 18.30
N PHE A 231 -5.05 -17.93 17.52
CA PHE A 231 -4.47 -16.95 16.65
C PHE A 231 -3.82 -15.83 17.46
N THR A 232 -2.63 -15.42 17.01
CA THR A 232 -2.08 -14.11 17.33
C THR A 232 -2.53 -13.10 16.27
N PRO A 233 -2.56 -11.78 16.58
CA PRO A 233 -2.75 -10.74 15.56
C PRO A 233 -1.94 -10.96 14.28
N GLN A 234 -0.64 -11.24 14.45
CA GLN A 234 0.28 -11.46 13.34
C GLN A 234 -0.09 -12.68 12.49
N THR A 235 -0.42 -13.82 13.10
CA THR A 235 -0.74 -15.04 12.35
C THR A 235 -2.06 -14.92 11.61
N ALA A 236 -3.05 -14.19 12.16
CA ALA A 236 -4.28 -13.88 11.47
C ALA A 236 -4.02 -12.97 10.25
N GLU A 237 -3.23 -11.92 10.42
CA GLU A 237 -2.80 -11.02 9.33
C GLU A 237 -2.06 -11.78 8.21
N GLU A 238 -1.03 -12.55 8.57
CA GLU A 238 -0.21 -13.30 7.61
C GLU A 238 -1.04 -14.32 6.82
N LEU A 239 -1.93 -15.06 7.50
CA LEU A 239 -2.84 -15.99 6.84
C LEU A 239 -3.81 -15.27 5.90
N THR A 240 -4.40 -14.15 6.34
CA THR A 240 -5.33 -13.35 5.50
C THR A 240 -4.65 -12.91 4.21
N ASN A 241 -3.45 -12.35 4.34
CA ASN A 241 -2.66 -11.84 3.22
C ASN A 241 -2.29 -12.95 2.23
N LEU A 242 -1.84 -14.10 2.75
CA LEU A 242 -1.50 -15.25 1.92
C LEU A 242 -2.72 -15.82 1.18
N MET A 243 -3.85 -15.95 1.88
CA MET A 243 -5.09 -16.48 1.30
C MET A 243 -5.63 -15.56 0.22
N LEU A 244 -5.60 -14.24 0.42
CA LEU A 244 -6.03 -13.27 -0.59
C LEU A 244 -5.22 -13.38 -1.89
N ASP A 245 -3.88 -13.48 -1.78
CA ASP A 245 -3.01 -13.69 -2.94
C ASP A 245 -3.24 -15.06 -3.59
N MET A 246 -3.41 -16.12 -2.80
CA MET A 246 -3.68 -17.46 -3.33
C MET A 246 -4.97 -17.49 -4.16
N ILE A 247 -6.02 -16.84 -3.68
CA ILE A 247 -7.28 -16.71 -4.41
C ILE A 247 -7.08 -15.91 -5.70
N ALA A 248 -6.33 -14.80 -5.63
CA ALA A 248 -6.00 -14.00 -6.81
C ALA A 248 -5.20 -14.81 -7.85
N VAL A 249 -4.34 -15.74 -7.43
CA VAL A 249 -3.65 -16.68 -8.34
C VAL A 249 -4.66 -17.59 -9.03
N PHE A 250 -5.57 -18.23 -8.30
CA PHE A 250 -6.60 -19.11 -8.90
C PHE A 250 -7.56 -18.36 -9.83
N ASP A 251 -7.90 -17.11 -9.51
CA ASP A 251 -8.73 -16.25 -10.35
C ASP A 251 -7.98 -15.65 -11.54
N SER A 252 -6.65 -15.69 -11.53
CA SER A 252 -5.86 -15.15 -12.62
C SER A 252 -6.12 -15.90 -13.93
N LYS A 253 -6.17 -15.13 -15.02
CA LYS A 253 -6.21 -15.69 -16.37
C LYS A 253 -4.99 -16.58 -16.65
N SER A 254 -3.82 -16.21 -16.13
CA SER A 254 -2.59 -16.99 -16.29
C SER A 254 -2.71 -18.40 -15.72
N TRP A 255 -3.37 -18.56 -14.58
CA TRP A 255 -3.58 -19.87 -13.95
C TRP A 255 -4.59 -20.71 -14.72
N GLU A 256 -5.72 -20.11 -15.12
CA GLU A 256 -6.71 -20.77 -15.98
C GLU A 256 -6.09 -21.30 -17.27
N GLU A 257 -5.35 -20.45 -17.98
CA GLU A 257 -4.67 -20.84 -19.21
C GLU A 257 -3.58 -21.88 -18.95
N ALA A 258 -2.87 -21.84 -17.82
CA ALA A 258 -1.89 -22.87 -17.47
C ALA A 258 -2.56 -24.23 -17.19
N VAL A 259 -3.72 -24.27 -16.55
CA VAL A 259 -4.47 -25.51 -16.28
C VAL A 259 -5.08 -26.08 -17.56
N LEU A 260 -5.77 -25.25 -18.36
CA LEU A 260 -6.38 -25.66 -19.64
C LEU A 260 -5.36 -26.25 -20.61
N ASN A 261 -4.12 -25.74 -20.56
CA ASN A 261 -3.05 -26.09 -21.50
C ASN A 261 -1.96 -26.98 -20.88
N ALA A 262 -2.21 -27.59 -19.72
CA ALA A 262 -1.25 -28.48 -19.08
C ALA A 262 -0.84 -29.62 -20.05
N PRO A 263 0.47 -29.84 -20.30
CA PRO A 263 0.93 -30.90 -21.19
C PRO A 263 0.84 -32.31 -20.55
N PHE A 264 0.28 -32.39 -19.34
CA PHE A 264 0.04 -33.60 -18.56
C PHE A 264 -1.43 -33.68 -18.12
N GLN A 265 -1.85 -34.86 -17.68
CA GLN A 265 -3.19 -35.10 -17.13
C GLN A 265 -3.24 -34.82 -15.63
N PHE A 266 -4.24 -34.06 -15.19
CA PHE A 266 -4.61 -34.01 -13.78
C PHE A 266 -5.37 -35.27 -13.40
N SER A 267 -5.15 -35.81 -12.21
CA SER A 267 -5.82 -37.01 -11.74
C SER A 267 -6.03 -37.01 -10.23
N ASN A 268 -7.13 -37.65 -9.82
CA ASN A 268 -7.46 -37.86 -8.41
C ASN A 268 -8.29 -39.14 -8.25
N SER A 269 -7.86 -40.03 -7.35
CA SER A 269 -8.64 -41.18 -6.91
C SER A 269 -9.25 -40.90 -5.53
N PRO A 270 -10.50 -41.32 -5.24
CA PRO A 270 -11.07 -41.19 -3.91
C PRO A 270 -10.39 -42.09 -2.85
N SER A 271 -9.52 -43.01 -3.26
CA SER A 271 -8.75 -43.87 -2.35
C SER A 271 -7.35 -43.30 -2.12
N GLU A 272 -6.86 -43.34 -0.90
CA GLU A 272 -5.48 -42.97 -0.55
C GLU A 272 -4.41 -43.74 -1.34
N CYS A 273 -3.28 -43.08 -1.63
CA CYS A 273 -2.11 -43.72 -2.21
C CYS A 273 -1.18 -44.17 -1.08
N GLY A 274 -1.13 -45.48 -0.84
CA GLY A 274 -0.18 -46.08 0.11
C GLY A 274 1.25 -46.19 -0.44
N SER A 275 2.08 -47.00 0.21
CA SER A 275 3.47 -47.26 -0.22
C SER A 275 3.60 -48.11 -1.49
N ASP A 276 2.48 -48.57 -2.06
CA ASP A 276 2.42 -49.29 -3.34
C ASP A 276 2.31 -48.29 -4.51
N PHE A 277 3.38 -47.52 -4.72
CA PHE A 277 3.46 -46.46 -5.72
C PHE A 277 3.03 -46.85 -7.16
N PRO A 278 3.28 -48.09 -7.64
CA PRO A 278 2.74 -48.53 -8.93
C PRO A 278 1.22 -48.48 -9.04
N LYS A 279 0.48 -48.49 -7.92
CA LYS A 279 -1.00 -48.44 -7.91
C LYS A 279 -1.58 -47.03 -7.78
N CYS A 280 -0.73 -46.03 -7.65
CA CYS A 280 -1.18 -44.65 -7.49
C CYS A 280 -1.49 -44.02 -8.85
N VAL A 281 -2.48 -43.12 -8.89
CA VAL A 281 -3.07 -42.64 -10.13
C VAL A 281 -2.38 -41.41 -10.70
N ASN A 282 -1.18 -41.08 -10.24
CA ASN A 282 -0.38 -39.98 -10.78
C ASN A 282 0.05 -40.26 -12.24
N PRO A 283 0.32 -39.21 -13.04
CA PRO A 283 0.88 -39.38 -14.38
C PRO A 283 2.26 -40.05 -14.37
N PHE A 284 2.58 -40.78 -15.44
CA PHE A 284 3.95 -41.11 -15.79
C PHE A 284 4.72 -39.84 -16.16
N ASN A 285 6.04 -39.94 -16.32
CA ASN A 285 6.88 -38.77 -16.60
C ASN A 285 6.55 -38.12 -17.97
N ASN A 286 5.98 -38.90 -18.90
CA ASN A 286 5.39 -38.36 -20.13
C ASN A 286 4.07 -37.57 -19.92
N GLY A 287 3.61 -37.38 -18.69
CA GLY A 287 2.40 -36.64 -18.37
C GLY A 287 1.08 -37.38 -18.68
N ARG A 288 1.09 -38.68 -18.99
CA ARG A 288 -0.14 -39.47 -19.12
C ARG A 288 -0.34 -40.37 -17.91
N VAL A 289 -1.59 -40.51 -17.47
CA VAL A 289 -1.98 -41.55 -16.52
C VAL A 289 -1.98 -42.91 -17.23
N ALA A 290 -1.80 -43.98 -16.47
CA ALA A 290 -1.91 -45.33 -17.02
C ALA A 290 -3.32 -45.59 -17.58
N PRO A 291 -3.48 -46.30 -18.71
CA PRO A 291 -4.79 -46.60 -19.29
C PRO A 291 -5.80 -47.19 -18.30
N ILE A 292 -5.37 -48.12 -17.43
CA ILE A 292 -6.21 -48.70 -16.35
C ILE A 292 -6.75 -47.67 -15.34
N TYR A 293 -6.14 -46.50 -15.25
CA TYR A 293 -6.47 -45.40 -14.34
C TYR A 293 -7.06 -44.17 -15.05
N GLU A 294 -7.33 -44.24 -16.36
CA GLU A 294 -7.87 -43.12 -17.14
C GLU A 294 -9.20 -42.59 -16.57
N LYS A 295 -9.99 -43.45 -15.91
CA LYS A 295 -11.24 -43.06 -15.22
C LYS A 295 -11.05 -42.06 -14.07
N TYR A 296 -9.83 -41.90 -13.56
CA TYR A 296 -9.47 -40.95 -12.50
C TYR A 296 -8.89 -39.64 -13.05
N VAL A 297 -8.77 -39.51 -14.37
CA VAL A 297 -8.31 -38.28 -15.01
C VAL A 297 -9.39 -37.21 -14.88
N LEU A 298 -8.98 -36.03 -14.41
CA LEU A 298 -9.81 -34.86 -14.27
C LEU A 298 -9.80 -34.05 -15.56
N THR A 299 -10.94 -33.45 -15.89
CA THR A 299 -10.96 -32.45 -16.96
C THR A 299 -10.28 -31.17 -16.47
N PRO A 300 -9.53 -30.44 -17.31
CA PRO A 300 -8.96 -29.15 -16.90
C PRO A 300 -10.02 -28.17 -16.38
N GLN A 301 -11.21 -28.16 -17.00
CA GLN A 301 -12.32 -27.30 -16.55
C GLN A 301 -12.80 -27.67 -15.14
N SER A 302 -12.97 -28.97 -14.82
CA SER A 302 -13.36 -29.37 -13.47
C SER A 302 -12.32 -28.99 -12.41
N VAL A 303 -11.03 -28.93 -12.77
CA VAL A 303 -9.99 -28.40 -11.87
C VAL A 303 -10.21 -26.92 -11.62
N ILE A 304 -10.43 -26.12 -12.67
CA ILE A 304 -10.70 -24.68 -12.55
C ILE A 304 -11.96 -24.44 -11.70
N ASP A 305 -13.05 -25.13 -12.01
CA ASP A 305 -14.33 -24.98 -11.32
C ASP A 305 -14.19 -25.34 -9.83
N ALA A 306 -13.41 -26.39 -9.49
CA ALA A 306 -13.19 -26.77 -8.10
C ALA A 306 -12.44 -25.70 -7.29
N PHE A 307 -11.38 -25.10 -7.86
CA PHE A 307 -10.61 -24.07 -7.15
C PHE A 307 -11.29 -22.70 -7.15
N ARG A 308 -12.21 -22.45 -8.10
CA ARG A 308 -13.02 -21.22 -8.18
C ARG A 308 -14.42 -21.33 -7.56
N ARG A 309 -14.79 -22.49 -7.02
CA ARG A 309 -16.08 -22.66 -6.31
C ARG A 309 -16.09 -21.84 -5.01
N THR A 310 -17.27 -21.34 -4.66
CA THR A 310 -17.50 -20.69 -3.37
C THR A 310 -17.14 -21.63 -2.22
N ILE A 311 -16.52 -21.13 -1.16
CA ILE A 311 -16.22 -21.94 0.02
C ILE A 311 -16.24 -21.08 1.29
N ASN A 312 -16.84 -21.60 2.36
CA ASN A 312 -16.66 -21.11 3.71
C ASN A 312 -15.57 -21.94 4.38
N LEU A 313 -14.53 -21.28 4.87
CA LEU A 313 -13.37 -21.89 5.49
C LEU A 313 -13.32 -21.51 6.96
N GLU A 314 -13.42 -22.52 7.81
CA GLU A 314 -13.00 -22.43 9.20
C GLU A 314 -11.47 -22.60 9.23
N VAL A 315 -10.75 -21.54 9.57
CA VAL A 315 -9.28 -21.55 9.60
C VAL A 315 -8.75 -21.63 11.01
N ASN A 316 -7.66 -22.37 11.20
CA ASN A 316 -7.03 -22.60 12.50
C ASN A 316 -5.51 -22.49 12.43
N ILE A 317 -4.89 -22.14 13.56
CA ILE A 317 -3.45 -22.34 13.76
C ILE A 317 -3.22 -23.69 14.42
N LEU A 318 -2.27 -24.47 13.90
CA LEU A 318 -1.91 -25.78 14.48
C LEU A 318 -0.78 -25.66 15.50
N LYS A 319 -0.84 -26.49 16.54
CA LYS A 319 0.28 -26.80 17.46
C LYS A 319 1.36 -27.57 16.70
N SER A 320 2.61 -27.47 17.16
CA SER A 320 3.75 -28.15 16.53
C SER A 320 3.52 -29.67 16.42
N GLY A 321 3.78 -30.23 15.25
CA GLY A 321 3.65 -31.69 14.99
C GLY A 321 2.99 -32.01 13.64
N PHE A 322 2.30 -31.03 13.05
CA PHE A 322 1.73 -31.07 11.71
C PHE A 322 2.13 -29.80 10.96
N VAL A 323 2.43 -29.88 9.67
CA VAL A 323 2.70 -28.68 8.85
C VAL A 323 1.38 -27.98 8.47
N GLY A 324 0.34 -28.77 8.23
CA GLY A 324 -1.01 -28.30 7.98
C GLY A 324 -2.02 -29.46 8.03
N LEU A 325 -3.31 -29.12 7.96
CA LEU A 325 -4.44 -30.05 7.83
C LEU A 325 -5.56 -29.37 7.03
N GLY A 326 -5.98 -29.97 5.94
CA GLY A 326 -7.16 -29.56 5.18
C GLY A 326 -8.24 -30.64 5.17
N TYR A 327 -9.50 -30.22 5.19
CA TYR A 327 -10.63 -31.15 5.11
C TYR A 327 -11.84 -30.49 4.43
N GLU A 328 -12.49 -31.20 3.51
CA GLU A 328 -13.79 -30.83 2.95
C GLU A 328 -14.89 -31.35 3.88
N LEU A 329 -15.73 -30.47 4.43
CA LEU A 329 -16.76 -30.84 5.39
C LEU A 329 -18.05 -31.28 4.69
N ASP A 330 -18.64 -30.35 3.94
CA ASP A 330 -19.94 -30.45 3.28
C ASP A 330 -19.89 -29.57 2.00
N ASP A 331 -20.98 -29.52 1.22
CA ASP A 331 -21.06 -28.75 -0.02
C ASP A 331 -20.76 -27.25 0.21
N ASN A 332 -19.53 -26.86 -0.12
CA ASN A 332 -18.95 -25.50 0.02
C ASN A 332 -18.46 -25.12 1.42
N ASP A 333 -18.26 -26.08 2.33
CA ASP A 333 -17.62 -25.83 3.63
C ASP A 333 -16.32 -26.64 3.77
N GLY A 334 -15.32 -26.06 4.43
CA GLY A 334 -14.05 -26.76 4.70
C GLY A 334 -13.32 -26.22 5.91
N ASN A 335 -12.38 -27.02 6.43
CA ASN A 335 -11.44 -26.61 7.47
C ASN A 335 -10.03 -26.53 6.90
N LEU A 336 -9.28 -25.51 7.31
CA LEU A 336 -7.87 -25.35 6.98
C LEU A 336 -7.07 -24.96 8.23
N GLY A 337 -6.27 -25.90 8.73
CA GLY A 337 -5.30 -25.68 9.79
C GLY A 337 -3.91 -25.54 9.22
N ILE A 338 -3.16 -24.50 9.62
CA ILE A 338 -1.77 -24.30 9.19
C ILE A 338 -0.88 -24.09 10.42
N GLU A 339 0.33 -24.63 10.42
CA GLU A 339 1.31 -24.31 11.46
C GLU A 339 1.71 -22.83 11.35
N ALA A 340 1.71 -22.09 12.47
CA ALA A 340 2.08 -20.67 12.48
C ALA A 340 3.45 -20.41 11.83
N SER A 341 4.39 -21.35 11.95
CA SER A 341 5.74 -21.22 11.40
C SER A 341 5.79 -21.29 9.87
N ALA A 342 4.77 -21.87 9.23
CA ALA A 342 4.64 -21.99 7.77
C ALA A 342 4.10 -20.70 7.13
N LEU A 343 3.48 -19.81 7.91
CA LEU A 343 2.96 -18.53 7.43
C LEU A 343 4.04 -17.45 7.26
N ASN A 344 5.27 -17.72 7.72
CA ASN A 344 6.36 -16.75 7.65
C ASN A 344 6.66 -16.33 6.19
N PRO A 345 6.46 -15.05 5.82
CA PRO A 345 6.65 -14.58 4.45
C PRO A 345 8.08 -14.77 3.92
N GLU A 346 9.12 -14.71 4.77
CA GLU A 346 10.51 -14.93 4.34
C GLU A 346 10.78 -16.39 3.97
N LYS A 347 10.06 -17.34 4.58
CA LYS A 347 10.11 -18.74 4.18
C LYS A 347 9.40 -18.94 2.85
N LEU A 348 8.18 -18.40 2.73
CA LEU A 348 7.32 -18.57 1.56
C LEU A 348 7.86 -17.86 0.31
N PHE A 349 8.47 -16.69 0.47
CA PHE A 349 8.85 -15.80 -0.64
C PHE A 349 10.34 -15.40 -0.64
N GLY A 350 11.16 -16.07 0.18
CA GLY A 350 12.58 -15.80 0.34
C GLY A 350 12.87 -14.48 1.06
N LYS A 351 14.15 -14.22 1.35
CA LYS A 351 14.60 -13.01 2.07
C LYS A 351 14.24 -11.68 1.40
N THR A 352 14.05 -11.70 0.08
CA THR A 352 13.66 -10.54 -0.72
C THR A 352 12.15 -10.45 -0.96
N LEU A 353 11.37 -11.40 -0.41
CA LEU A 353 9.90 -11.44 -0.45
C LEU A 353 9.31 -11.36 -1.87
N ASN A 354 10.05 -11.86 -2.85
CA ASN A 354 9.70 -11.80 -4.27
C ASN A 354 9.98 -13.11 -5.02
N LYS A 355 10.36 -14.17 -4.30
CA LYS A 355 10.69 -15.46 -4.88
C LYS A 355 9.96 -16.58 -4.14
N VAL A 356 8.98 -17.18 -4.80
CA VAL A 356 8.25 -18.34 -4.27
C VAL A 356 9.24 -19.46 -3.91
N ASP A 357 9.19 -19.90 -2.66
CA ASP A 357 9.75 -21.16 -2.23
C ASP A 357 8.67 -22.24 -2.38
N ILE A 358 8.87 -23.10 -3.37
CA ILE A 358 7.92 -24.14 -3.72
C ILE A 358 7.74 -25.16 -2.58
N VAL A 359 8.76 -25.39 -1.76
CA VAL A 359 8.70 -26.40 -0.69
C VAL A 359 7.80 -25.90 0.43
N GLU A 360 7.98 -24.65 0.85
CA GLU A 360 7.21 -24.04 1.93
C GLU A 360 5.76 -23.79 1.49
N LEU A 361 5.56 -23.27 0.27
CA LEU A 361 4.20 -22.97 -0.23
C LEU A 361 3.42 -24.22 -0.64
N ARG A 362 4.12 -25.32 -1.02
CA ARG A 362 3.49 -26.59 -1.37
C ARG A 362 2.57 -27.07 -0.26
N ASP A 363 3.03 -27.03 0.99
CA ASP A 363 2.30 -27.63 2.10
C ASP A 363 0.97 -26.88 2.32
N ILE A 364 0.93 -25.57 2.09
CA ILE A 364 -0.30 -24.77 2.18
C ILE A 364 -1.27 -25.06 1.02
N ILE A 365 -0.77 -25.13 -0.22
CA ILE A 365 -1.62 -25.47 -1.39
C ILE A 365 -2.12 -26.91 -1.29
N HIS A 366 -1.31 -27.82 -0.73
CA HIS A 366 -1.66 -29.20 -0.45
C HIS A 366 -2.87 -29.27 0.48
N GLU A 367 -2.80 -28.61 1.64
CA GLU A 367 -3.94 -28.61 2.57
C GLU A 367 -5.17 -27.90 1.99
N PHE A 368 -4.97 -26.78 1.29
CA PHE A 368 -6.08 -26.11 0.62
C PHE A 368 -6.76 -27.02 -0.41
N SER A 369 -6.00 -27.89 -1.08
CA SER A 369 -6.56 -28.86 -2.04
C SER A 369 -7.44 -29.92 -1.36
N HIS A 370 -7.16 -30.29 -0.11
CA HIS A 370 -8.06 -31.15 0.66
C HIS A 370 -9.40 -30.48 0.97
N THR A 371 -9.43 -29.17 1.20
CA THR A 371 -10.69 -28.41 1.33
C THR A 371 -11.53 -28.42 0.04
N LYS A 372 -10.92 -28.82 -1.08
CA LYS A 372 -11.55 -28.98 -2.39
C LYS A 372 -11.90 -30.45 -2.72
N GLY A 373 -11.76 -31.37 -1.77
CA GLY A 373 -12.12 -32.79 -1.93
C GLY A 373 -11.07 -33.66 -2.62
N TYR A 374 -9.85 -33.14 -2.81
CA TYR A 374 -8.77 -33.92 -3.41
C TYR A 374 -8.05 -34.77 -2.37
N THR A 375 -7.64 -35.98 -2.74
CA THR A 375 -6.95 -36.93 -1.85
C THR A 375 -5.45 -36.91 -2.12
N HIS A 376 -4.67 -37.75 -1.42
CA HIS A 376 -3.25 -37.94 -1.70
C HIS A 376 -2.95 -38.79 -2.95
N ASN A 377 -3.97 -39.32 -3.63
CA ASN A 377 -3.77 -40.24 -4.74
C ASN A 377 -4.05 -39.57 -6.08
N GLY A 378 -2.97 -39.06 -6.67
CA GLY A 378 -3.01 -38.28 -7.89
C GLY A 378 -1.95 -37.20 -7.85
N ASN A 379 -2.20 -36.09 -8.56
CA ASN A 379 -1.29 -34.95 -8.63
C ASN A 379 -1.98 -33.60 -8.29
N MET A 380 -3.06 -33.67 -7.52
CA MET A 380 -3.80 -32.49 -7.05
C MET A 380 -3.26 -31.97 -5.72
N THR A 381 -2.78 -32.84 -4.84
CA THR A 381 -2.22 -32.49 -3.52
C THR A 381 -0.70 -32.60 -3.49
N TYR A 382 -0.06 -33.28 -4.45
CA TYR A 382 1.39 -33.47 -4.47
C TYR A 382 1.99 -33.24 -5.86
N GLN A 383 3.30 -32.96 -5.89
CA GLN A 383 4.09 -32.79 -7.11
C GLN A 383 4.72 -34.12 -7.55
N ARG A 384 3.96 -35.21 -7.47
CA ARG A 384 4.52 -36.56 -7.61
C ARG A 384 5.04 -36.80 -9.01
N VAL A 385 6.35 -37.02 -9.08
CA VAL A 385 7.07 -37.53 -10.25
C VAL A 385 7.52 -38.96 -9.95
N ARG A 386 7.33 -39.87 -10.92
CA ARG A 386 7.69 -41.28 -10.77
C ARG A 386 9.18 -41.47 -10.97
N LEU A 387 9.84 -41.94 -9.93
CA LEU A 387 11.26 -42.25 -9.94
C LEU A 387 11.49 -43.75 -9.75
N CYS A 388 12.41 -44.29 -10.53
CA CYS A 388 12.76 -45.69 -10.60
C CYS A 388 14.19 -45.88 -10.10
N GLN A 389 14.40 -46.91 -9.30
CA GLN A 389 15.70 -47.29 -8.77
C GLN A 389 15.97 -48.78 -9.04
N GLU A 390 17.19 -49.10 -9.48
CA GLU A 390 17.61 -50.48 -9.71
C GLU A 390 18.60 -50.95 -8.64
N ASN A 391 18.19 -51.95 -7.84
CA ASN A 391 19.02 -52.61 -6.82
C ASN A 391 19.79 -51.65 -5.88
N GLY A 392 19.15 -50.56 -5.42
CA GLY A 392 19.80 -49.55 -4.57
C GLY A 392 20.75 -48.59 -5.31
N GLY A 393 20.73 -48.59 -6.65
CA GLY A 393 21.51 -47.69 -7.52
C GLY A 393 21.01 -46.26 -7.55
N ALA A 394 21.39 -45.48 -8.58
CA ALA A 394 20.95 -44.10 -8.71
C ALA A 394 19.42 -44.01 -8.91
N ILE A 395 18.81 -42.99 -8.32
CA ILE A 395 17.40 -42.65 -8.56
C ILE A 395 17.33 -41.90 -9.89
N GLN A 396 16.45 -42.33 -10.78
CA GLN A 396 16.23 -41.73 -12.09
C GLN A 396 14.73 -41.69 -12.41
N GLU A 397 14.33 -40.89 -13.39
CA GLU A 397 12.97 -40.90 -13.89
C GLU A 397 12.57 -42.30 -14.42
N CYS A 398 11.39 -42.77 -14.02
CA CYS A 398 10.82 -43.98 -14.59
C CYS A 398 10.54 -43.81 -16.09
N GLU A 399 10.98 -44.77 -16.88
CA GLU A 399 10.70 -44.89 -18.29
C GLU A 399 9.58 -45.92 -18.52
N GLY A 400 8.60 -45.53 -19.33
CA GLY A 400 7.47 -46.39 -19.68
C GLY A 400 6.45 -46.57 -18.55
N GLY A 401 6.00 -47.82 -18.38
CA GLY A 401 4.81 -48.20 -17.62
C GLY A 401 3.91 -49.10 -18.46
N LYS A 402 4.34 -50.34 -18.70
CA LYS A 402 3.59 -51.34 -19.47
C LYS A 402 2.71 -52.17 -18.55
N GLU A 403 1.45 -52.32 -18.93
CA GLU A 403 0.51 -53.22 -18.27
C GLU A 403 0.88 -54.68 -18.57
N GLU A 404 1.09 -55.47 -17.52
CA GLU A 404 1.35 -56.91 -17.62
C GLU A 404 0.42 -57.68 -16.68
N LEU A 405 -0.07 -58.84 -17.15
CA LEU A 405 -0.83 -59.77 -16.32
C LEU A 405 0.12 -60.56 -15.42
N VAL A 406 0.10 -60.28 -14.11
CA VAL A 406 0.84 -60.98 -13.07
C VAL A 406 -0.16 -61.70 -12.18
N ASN A 407 -0.12 -63.03 -12.14
CA ASN A 407 -1.03 -63.87 -11.33
C ASN A 407 -2.53 -63.57 -11.53
N GLY A 408 -2.94 -63.21 -12.76
CA GLY A 408 -4.33 -62.89 -13.09
C GLY A 408 -4.78 -61.47 -12.70
N LYS A 409 -3.86 -60.61 -12.26
CA LYS A 409 -4.09 -59.17 -12.04
C LYS A 409 -3.23 -58.35 -12.99
N GLU A 410 -3.78 -57.27 -13.53
CA GLU A 410 -3.02 -56.31 -14.33
C GLU A 410 -2.16 -55.45 -13.40
N GLU A 411 -0.86 -55.44 -13.62
CA GLU A 411 0.13 -54.68 -12.86
C GLU A 411 0.99 -53.84 -13.81
N LEU A 412 1.38 -52.64 -13.38
CA LEU A 412 2.27 -51.76 -14.14
C LEU A 412 3.73 -52.14 -13.91
N LYS A 413 4.47 -52.34 -15.00
CA LYS A 413 5.93 -52.53 -14.98
C LYS A 413 6.67 -51.46 -15.76
N PHE A 414 7.77 -50.99 -15.20
CA PHE A 414 8.64 -50.00 -15.81
C PHE A 414 9.84 -50.65 -16.49
N THR A 415 10.38 -49.98 -17.52
CA THR A 415 11.51 -50.53 -18.29
C THR A 415 12.85 -50.30 -17.61
N ASN A 416 12.93 -49.32 -16.71
CA ASN A 416 14.09 -49.05 -15.88
C ASN A 416 13.68 -49.12 -14.38
N GLY A 417 14.57 -49.66 -13.54
CA GLY A 417 14.32 -49.81 -12.10
C GLY A 417 13.32 -50.90 -11.69
N LYS A 418 13.55 -51.50 -10.53
CA LYS A 418 12.65 -52.50 -9.91
C LYS A 418 11.81 -51.89 -8.79
N GLU A 419 12.31 -50.82 -8.17
CA GLU A 419 11.62 -50.08 -7.12
C GLU A 419 11.08 -48.78 -7.71
N VAL A 420 9.77 -48.58 -7.60
CA VAL A 420 9.07 -47.35 -8.01
C VAL A 420 8.83 -46.52 -6.77
N LYS A 421 9.12 -45.23 -6.85
CA LYS A 421 8.88 -44.24 -5.79
C LYS A 421 8.22 -43.02 -6.42
N ASP A 422 7.38 -42.33 -5.65
CA ASP A 422 6.94 -40.98 -5.97
C ASP A 422 7.69 -39.98 -5.10
N GLN A 423 8.22 -38.91 -5.69
CA GLN A 423 8.83 -37.80 -4.95
C GLN A 423 8.33 -36.46 -5.46
N ASP A 424 8.20 -35.52 -4.52
CA ASP A 424 7.97 -34.10 -4.80
C ASP A 424 9.29 -33.38 -5.13
N GLY A 425 9.17 -32.15 -5.67
CA GLY A 425 10.32 -31.30 -5.98
C GLY A 425 10.98 -31.59 -7.34
N TYR A 426 10.38 -32.46 -8.15
CA TYR A 426 10.81 -32.76 -9.52
C TYR A 426 9.82 -32.19 -10.54
N THR A 427 10.29 -32.06 -11.78
CA THR A 427 9.47 -31.68 -12.95
C THR A 427 9.15 -32.89 -13.82
N TYR A 428 8.11 -32.80 -14.66
CA TYR A 428 7.86 -33.82 -15.68
C TYR A 428 8.74 -33.61 -16.94
N ASP A 429 9.28 -34.70 -17.50
CA ASP A 429 9.81 -34.76 -18.86
C ASP A 429 8.76 -35.33 -19.83
N VAL A 430 8.01 -34.41 -20.44
CA VAL A 430 6.96 -34.74 -21.41
C VAL A 430 7.49 -34.81 -22.84
N CYS A 431 8.79 -34.63 -23.11
CA CYS A 431 9.33 -34.50 -24.45
C CYS A 431 9.04 -35.69 -25.36
N SER A 432 8.83 -36.89 -24.81
CA SER A 432 8.44 -38.08 -25.58
C SER A 432 7.09 -37.94 -26.31
N ARG A 433 6.23 -37.01 -25.88
CA ARG A 433 4.94 -36.71 -26.51
C ARG A 433 4.94 -35.44 -27.37
N PHE A 434 5.94 -34.59 -27.21
CA PHE A 434 6.05 -33.31 -27.92
C PHE A 434 7.26 -33.32 -28.86
N SER A 435 7.56 -32.22 -29.56
CA SER A 435 8.48 -32.16 -30.70
C SER A 435 9.98 -32.43 -30.40
N GLY A 436 10.31 -33.13 -29.31
CA GLY A 436 11.67 -33.50 -28.92
C GLY A 436 12.30 -32.56 -27.89
N LYS A 437 13.48 -32.93 -27.37
CA LYS A 437 14.20 -32.19 -26.32
C LYS A 437 14.53 -30.75 -26.75
N ASN A 438 14.49 -29.82 -25.79
CA ASN A 438 14.69 -28.36 -25.98
C ASN A 438 13.61 -27.68 -26.84
N GLN A 439 12.46 -28.31 -27.03
CA GLN A 439 11.28 -27.67 -27.62
C GLN A 439 10.30 -27.26 -26.51
N PRO A 440 9.46 -26.24 -26.74
CA PRO A 440 8.36 -25.92 -25.84
C PRO A 440 7.49 -27.15 -25.59
N ALA A 441 7.09 -27.35 -24.33
CA ALA A 441 6.17 -28.43 -23.98
C ALA A 441 4.77 -28.21 -24.57
N PHE A 442 4.49 -27.00 -25.01
CA PHE A 442 3.19 -26.59 -25.53
C PHE A 442 3.32 -25.89 -26.89
N PRO A 443 2.60 -26.34 -27.94
CA PRO A 443 2.73 -25.77 -29.29
C PRO A 443 1.87 -24.52 -29.53
N SER A 444 1.15 -23.99 -28.53
CA SER A 444 0.27 -22.82 -28.74
C SER A 444 0.93 -21.47 -28.46
N ASN A 445 0.43 -20.45 -29.16
CA ASN A 445 0.80 -19.04 -29.02
C ASN A 445 0.20 -18.36 -27.77
N TYR A 446 0.00 -19.08 -26.66
CA TYR A 446 -0.43 -18.48 -25.39
C TYR A 446 0.68 -17.55 -24.85
N PRO A 447 0.47 -16.23 -24.80
CA PRO A 447 1.49 -15.29 -24.33
C PRO A 447 1.81 -15.54 -22.85
N ASN A 448 3.10 -15.64 -22.50
CA ASN A 448 3.56 -15.88 -21.13
C ASN A 448 3.26 -17.29 -20.57
N SER A 449 3.19 -18.33 -21.42
CA SER A 449 3.14 -19.71 -20.95
C SER A 449 4.27 -20.05 -19.96
N ILE A 450 3.92 -20.72 -18.86
CA ILE A 450 4.89 -21.30 -17.92
C ILE A 450 5.58 -22.56 -18.49
N TYR A 451 5.05 -23.13 -19.58
CA TYR A 451 5.53 -24.37 -20.20
C TYR A 451 6.54 -24.09 -21.32
N THR A 452 7.72 -23.60 -20.94
CA THR A 452 8.76 -23.18 -21.89
C THR A 452 9.67 -24.31 -22.37
N ASN A 453 9.76 -25.42 -21.61
CA ASN A 453 10.63 -26.55 -21.91
C ASN A 453 9.93 -27.87 -21.57
N CYS A 454 9.87 -28.80 -22.53
CA CYS A 454 9.27 -30.12 -22.32
C CYS A 454 9.99 -31.02 -21.31
N THR A 455 11.26 -30.75 -20.96
CA THR A 455 12.00 -31.52 -19.93
C THR A 455 11.79 -30.97 -18.51
N GLN A 456 11.13 -29.81 -18.36
CA GLN A 456 11.04 -29.08 -17.09
C GLN A 456 9.62 -28.54 -16.89
N VAL A 457 8.63 -29.41 -17.07
CA VAL A 457 7.23 -29.04 -16.87
C VAL A 457 6.91 -29.08 -15.36
N PRO A 458 6.34 -28.01 -14.77
CA PRO A 458 5.90 -28.04 -13.38
C PRO A 458 4.90 -29.17 -13.12
N ALA A 459 5.17 -29.99 -12.10
CA ALA A 459 4.42 -31.22 -11.86
C ALA A 459 3.17 -30.98 -11.00
N GLY A 460 2.03 -31.48 -11.47
CA GLY A 460 0.77 -31.44 -10.74
C GLY A 460 0.23 -30.02 -10.51
N LEU A 461 -0.85 -29.94 -9.72
CA LEU A 461 -1.50 -28.67 -9.40
C LEU A 461 -0.53 -27.72 -8.71
N ILE A 462 0.20 -28.18 -7.70
CA ILE A 462 1.09 -27.32 -6.91
C ILE A 462 2.19 -26.75 -7.78
N GLY A 463 2.82 -27.55 -8.64
CA GLY A 463 3.86 -27.07 -9.55
C GLY A 463 3.32 -25.97 -10.48
N VAL A 464 2.14 -26.18 -11.06
CA VAL A 464 1.49 -25.19 -11.93
C VAL A 464 1.15 -23.92 -11.16
N THR A 465 0.48 -24.04 -10.01
CA THR A 465 0.06 -22.89 -9.20
C THR A 465 1.24 -22.06 -8.72
N THR A 466 2.31 -22.68 -8.21
CA THR A 466 3.51 -21.96 -7.73
C THR A 466 4.28 -21.28 -8.86
N ALA A 467 4.35 -21.89 -10.05
CA ALA A 467 4.96 -21.26 -11.23
C ALA A 467 4.17 -20.02 -11.69
N VAL A 468 2.84 -20.10 -11.70
CA VAL A 468 1.97 -18.95 -12.01
C VAL A 468 2.07 -17.88 -10.92
N TRP A 469 2.10 -18.26 -9.65
CA TRP A 469 2.29 -17.33 -8.54
C TRP A 469 3.58 -16.52 -8.70
N GLN A 470 4.70 -17.18 -8.99
CA GLN A 470 5.96 -16.49 -9.27
C GLN A 470 5.86 -15.54 -10.47
N GLN A 471 5.16 -15.95 -11.54
CA GLN A 471 4.92 -15.10 -12.69
C GLN A 471 4.14 -13.83 -12.31
N LEU A 472 3.08 -13.95 -11.50
CA LEU A 472 2.26 -12.82 -11.07
C LEU A 472 3.03 -11.87 -10.14
N ILE A 473 3.91 -12.40 -9.27
CA ILE A 473 4.86 -11.58 -8.49
C ILE A 473 5.75 -10.76 -9.42
N ASN A 474 6.35 -11.40 -10.44
CA ASN A 474 7.24 -10.72 -11.39
C ASN A 474 6.52 -9.62 -12.20
N GLN A 475 5.21 -9.77 -12.39
CA GLN A 475 4.35 -8.81 -13.08
C GLN A 475 3.75 -7.75 -12.15
N ASN A 476 3.99 -7.84 -10.83
CA ASN A 476 3.32 -7.04 -9.80
C ASN A 476 1.79 -7.09 -9.95
N ALA A 477 1.24 -8.26 -10.28
CA ALA A 477 -0.18 -8.47 -10.56
C ALA A 477 -0.99 -8.91 -9.33
N LEU A 478 -0.32 -9.34 -8.25
CA LEU A 478 -0.98 -9.76 -7.02
C LEU A 478 -1.41 -8.56 -6.14
N PRO A 479 -2.55 -8.68 -5.42
CA PRO A 479 -3.01 -7.67 -4.47
C PRO A 479 -1.98 -7.35 -3.39
N ILE A 480 -1.41 -8.38 -2.76
CA ILE A 480 -0.40 -8.23 -1.73
C ILE A 480 0.99 -8.30 -2.36
N ASN A 481 1.81 -7.32 -2.01
CA ASN A 481 3.22 -7.28 -2.34
C ASN A 481 4.01 -7.30 -1.04
N PHE A 482 4.38 -8.51 -0.61
CA PHE A 482 5.11 -8.77 0.62
C PHE A 482 6.43 -7.98 0.72
N ALA A 483 7.13 -7.79 -0.41
CA ALA A 483 8.37 -7.00 -0.45
C ALA A 483 8.18 -5.51 -0.12
N ASN A 484 6.97 -4.98 -0.29
CA ASN A 484 6.67 -3.57 -0.08
C ASN A 484 5.91 -3.28 1.24
N LEU A 485 5.54 -4.29 2.04
CA LEU A 485 4.75 -4.09 3.26
C LEU A 485 5.47 -3.25 4.31
N SER A 486 6.80 -3.41 4.44
CA SER A 486 7.62 -2.63 5.39
C SER A 486 7.70 -1.14 5.07
N SER A 487 7.29 -0.72 3.87
CA SER A 487 7.24 0.69 3.46
C SER A 487 5.94 1.40 3.87
N GLN A 488 4.94 0.66 4.35
CA GLN A 488 3.66 1.21 4.78
C GLN A 488 3.78 1.84 6.17
N ALA A 489 3.41 3.11 6.29
CA ALA A 489 3.36 3.79 7.58
C ALA A 489 2.24 3.18 8.46
N SER A 490 2.54 2.85 9.71
CA SER A 490 1.51 2.54 10.71
C SER A 490 0.88 3.84 11.19
N TYR A 491 -0.41 4.05 10.90
CA TYR A 491 -1.15 5.22 11.40
C TYR A 491 -1.77 4.98 12.78
N LEU A 492 -1.81 3.72 13.25
CA LEU A 492 -2.33 3.35 14.57
C LEU A 492 -1.24 3.41 15.66
N ASP A 493 0.02 3.14 15.31
CA ASP A 493 1.17 3.33 16.20
C ASP A 493 1.67 4.76 16.20
N ALA A 494 0.90 5.68 16.79
CA ALA A 494 1.37 7.03 17.08
C ALA A 494 2.36 7.06 18.29
N SER A 495 3.27 6.09 18.40
CA SER A 495 4.48 6.26 19.20
C SER A 495 5.53 6.93 18.32
N LEU A 496 6.13 8.02 18.81
CA LEU A 496 7.16 8.79 18.11
C LEU A 496 8.44 7.94 17.93
N ASN A 497 8.44 7.04 16.94
CA ASN A 497 9.64 6.42 16.44
C ASN A 497 10.36 7.41 15.52
N THR A 498 11.52 7.87 15.96
CA THR A 498 12.36 8.84 15.25
C THR A 498 12.82 8.34 13.88
N GLN A 499 12.90 7.02 13.65
CA GLN A 499 13.15 6.45 12.33
C GLN A 499 11.91 6.51 11.44
N ASN A 500 10.71 6.23 11.97
CA ASN A 500 9.48 6.29 11.18
C ASN A 500 9.09 7.73 10.83
N PHE A 501 9.34 8.71 11.72
CA PHE A 501 9.20 10.13 11.37
C PHE A 501 10.19 10.56 10.28
N ALA A 502 11.45 10.13 10.37
CA ALA A 502 12.44 10.43 9.34
C ALA A 502 12.11 9.75 8.01
N THR A 503 11.67 8.48 8.01
CA THR A 503 11.31 7.74 6.81
C THR A 503 10.00 8.24 6.20
N SER A 504 8.97 8.57 6.99
CA SER A 504 7.73 9.20 6.51
C SER A 504 7.96 10.62 6.02
N MET A 505 8.84 11.39 6.66
CA MET A 505 9.26 12.70 6.16
C MET A 505 10.04 12.54 4.86
N VAL A 506 10.96 11.57 4.75
CA VAL A 506 11.75 11.28 3.54
C VAL A 506 10.91 10.68 2.41
N SER A 507 9.89 9.88 2.70
CA SER A 507 8.99 9.29 1.70
C SER A 507 7.93 10.29 1.23
N ALA A 508 7.39 11.12 2.12
CA ALA A 508 6.54 12.25 1.75
C ALA A 508 7.33 13.32 0.98
N ILE A 509 8.62 13.48 1.29
CA ILE A 509 9.58 14.21 0.46
C ILE A 509 9.66 13.47 -0.89
N ALA A 510 10.13 12.22 -0.97
CA ALA A 510 10.39 11.46 -2.20
C ALA A 510 9.19 11.30 -3.16
N GLN A 511 7.97 11.09 -2.64
CA GLN A 511 6.74 11.05 -3.44
C GLN A 511 6.43 12.40 -4.09
N ASN A 512 6.78 13.51 -3.45
CA ASN A 512 6.73 14.84 -4.05
C ASN A 512 7.89 15.13 -5.03
N PHE A 513 8.95 14.29 -5.09
CA PHE A 513 10.08 14.45 -6.04
C PHE A 513 9.92 13.68 -7.35
N SER A 514 8.89 12.83 -7.51
CA SER A 514 8.67 12.07 -8.74
C SER A 514 7.92 12.91 -9.78
N THR A 515 8.66 13.55 -10.70
CA THR A 515 8.09 14.23 -11.86
C THR A 515 8.49 13.53 -13.16
N THR A 516 7.52 12.86 -13.80
CA THR A 516 7.62 12.42 -15.19
C THR A 516 7.39 13.62 -16.11
N SER A 517 8.36 13.90 -16.98
CA SER A 517 8.27 14.97 -17.98
C SER A 517 8.01 14.38 -19.37
N ASN A 518 6.85 14.66 -19.96
CA ASN A 518 6.61 14.47 -21.39
C ASN A 518 6.76 15.82 -22.13
N THR A 519 7.47 15.79 -23.26
CA THR A 519 7.76 16.97 -24.09
C THR A 519 6.89 17.03 -25.34
N THR A 520 6.34 18.20 -25.67
CA THR A 520 5.93 18.56 -27.04
C THR A 520 6.03 20.08 -27.22
N TYR A 521 6.49 20.55 -28.40
CA TYR A 521 6.92 21.93 -28.67
C TYR A 521 5.91 22.77 -29.45
N ARG A 522 5.68 24.02 -28.99
CA ARG A 522 5.74 25.34 -29.68
C ARG A 522 4.83 26.34 -28.95
N SER A 523 5.41 27.48 -28.54
CA SER A 523 4.86 28.50 -27.62
C SER A 523 4.39 27.94 -26.28
N SER A 524 5.33 27.80 -25.33
CA SER A 524 5.07 27.12 -24.07
C SER A 524 4.99 28.09 -22.90
N SER A 525 3.77 28.31 -22.42
CA SER A 525 3.53 28.65 -21.01
C SER A 525 3.52 27.33 -20.23
N LYS A 526 4.52 27.10 -19.39
CA LYS A 526 4.62 25.88 -18.56
C LYS A 526 4.51 26.23 -17.09
N ASN A 527 3.58 25.59 -16.40
CA ASN A 527 3.59 25.58 -14.95
C ASN A 527 4.73 24.66 -14.48
N PHE A 528 5.43 25.06 -13.43
CA PHE A 528 6.43 24.24 -12.76
C PHE A 528 6.13 24.15 -11.28
N ARG A 529 6.52 23.02 -10.71
CA ARG A 529 6.60 22.77 -9.28
C ARG A 529 8.02 22.27 -9.02
N SER A 530 8.81 23.05 -8.32
CA SER A 530 10.23 22.76 -8.13
C SER A 530 10.57 22.72 -6.65
N PRO A 531 11.28 21.67 -6.18
CA PRO A 531 11.67 21.59 -4.79
C PRO A 531 12.67 22.70 -4.44
N ILE A 532 12.50 23.27 -3.25
CA ILE A 532 13.42 24.23 -2.66
C ILE A 532 14.36 23.49 -1.72
N LEU A 533 15.65 23.76 -1.85
CA LEU A 533 16.66 23.45 -0.84
C LEU A 533 17.18 24.76 -0.26
N GLY A 534 16.97 24.93 1.05
CA GLY A 534 17.21 26.18 1.75
C GLY A 534 18.05 26.03 3.00
N VAL A 535 18.75 27.10 3.36
CA VAL A 535 19.45 27.25 4.64
C VAL A 535 19.00 28.53 5.32
N ASN A 536 18.89 28.52 6.65
CA ASN A 536 18.52 29.69 7.43
C ASN A 536 19.39 29.83 8.68
N VAL A 537 19.57 31.08 9.10
CA VAL A 537 20.22 31.46 10.35
C VAL A 537 19.32 32.43 11.09
N LYS A 538 19.08 32.17 12.37
CA LYS A 538 18.33 33.03 13.29
C LYS A 538 19.24 33.46 14.44
N ILE A 539 19.14 34.72 14.82
CA ILE A 539 19.78 35.25 16.01
C ILE A 539 18.78 36.09 16.78
N GLY A 540 18.65 35.83 18.08
CA GLY A 540 17.62 36.48 18.87
C GLY A 540 17.82 36.35 20.36
N TYR A 541 16.78 36.74 21.09
CA TYR A 541 16.69 36.59 22.53
C TYR A 541 15.35 35.97 22.88
N GLN A 542 15.36 35.05 23.84
CA GLN A 542 14.15 34.47 24.41
C GLN A 542 14.02 34.85 25.88
N HIS A 543 12.82 35.27 26.26
CA HIS A 543 12.44 35.61 27.63
C HIS A 543 11.26 34.76 28.08
N TYR A 544 11.43 34.02 29.17
CA TYR A 544 10.40 33.20 29.81
C TYR A 544 9.81 33.95 31.00
N PHE A 545 8.51 34.23 30.93
CA PHE A 545 7.77 34.84 32.02
C PHE A 545 7.58 33.85 33.18
N ASN A 546 7.50 32.55 32.87
CA ASN A 546 7.46 31.44 33.82
C ASN A 546 7.97 30.15 33.14
N ASP A 547 7.87 29.00 33.79
CA ASP A 547 8.36 27.73 33.25
C ASP A 547 7.65 27.26 31.97
N TYR A 548 6.43 27.75 31.73
CA TYR A 548 5.55 27.32 30.64
C TYR A 548 5.53 28.32 29.49
N ILE A 549 5.55 29.63 29.75
CA ILE A 549 5.29 30.65 28.72
C ILE A 549 6.52 31.54 28.53
N GLY A 550 6.94 31.68 27.28
CA GLY A 550 7.99 32.60 26.88
C GLY A 550 7.70 33.33 25.57
N LEU A 551 8.56 34.30 25.26
CA LEU A 551 8.54 35.08 24.04
C LEU A 551 9.95 35.13 23.47
N ALA A 552 10.10 34.81 22.19
CA ALA A 552 11.34 34.94 21.45
C ALA A 552 11.19 35.99 20.36
N TYR A 553 12.18 36.87 20.23
CA TYR A 553 12.30 37.81 19.11
C TYR A 553 13.66 37.64 18.46
N TYR A 554 13.70 37.62 17.12
CA TYR A 554 14.90 37.27 16.37
C TYR A 554 14.96 37.96 15.02
N GLY A 555 16.19 38.19 14.55
CA GLY A 555 16.49 38.40 13.14
C GLY A 555 16.71 37.06 12.45
N ILE A 556 16.33 36.97 11.18
CA ILE A 556 16.49 35.78 10.35
C ILE A 556 17.06 36.13 8.98
N ILE A 557 18.00 35.33 8.51
CA ILE A 557 18.53 35.36 7.14
C ILE A 557 18.33 33.97 6.55
N LYS A 558 17.83 33.90 5.31
CA LYS A 558 17.55 32.66 4.59
C LYS A 558 18.14 32.72 3.19
N TYR A 559 18.63 31.59 2.71
CA TYR A 559 19.01 31.40 1.32
C TYR A 559 18.36 30.13 0.78
N ASN A 560 17.61 30.27 -0.30
CA ASN A 560 16.85 29.19 -0.93
C ASN A 560 17.27 29.04 -2.39
N TYR A 561 17.42 27.79 -2.82
CA TYR A 561 17.75 27.42 -4.18
C TYR A 561 16.70 26.46 -4.75
N ALA A 562 16.26 26.72 -5.98
CA ALA A 562 15.43 25.81 -6.76
C ALA A 562 15.88 25.82 -8.23
N LYS A 563 15.72 24.69 -8.91
CA LYS A 563 15.90 24.58 -10.37
C LYS A 563 14.54 24.34 -11.01
N ALA A 564 14.09 25.25 -11.87
CA ALA A 564 12.80 25.17 -12.55
C ALA A 564 13.01 25.27 -14.07
N ASN A 565 12.60 24.24 -14.83
CA ASN A 565 12.64 24.22 -16.30
C ASN A 565 13.98 24.72 -16.88
N ASP A 566 15.08 24.15 -16.36
CA ASP A 566 16.47 24.49 -16.69
C ASP A 566 17.00 25.87 -16.26
N GLU A 567 16.18 26.68 -15.58
CA GLU A 567 16.59 27.95 -14.98
C GLU A 567 16.89 27.82 -13.48
N LYS A 568 17.88 28.59 -13.03
CA LYS A 568 18.27 28.67 -11.62
C LYS A 568 17.50 29.79 -10.93
N ILE A 569 16.79 29.46 -9.86
CA ILE A 569 16.08 30.43 -9.02
C ILE A 569 16.77 30.45 -7.66
N GLN A 570 17.31 31.62 -7.29
CA GLN A 570 17.89 31.85 -5.98
C GLN A 570 17.07 32.89 -5.23
N GLN A 571 16.75 32.63 -3.97
CA GLN A 571 15.99 33.53 -3.11
C GLN A 571 16.81 33.82 -1.84
N LEU A 572 17.24 35.06 -1.67
CA LEU A 572 17.85 35.55 -0.44
C LEU A 572 16.80 36.32 0.37
N SER A 573 16.50 35.86 1.58
CA SER A 573 15.50 36.47 2.44
C SER A 573 16.13 36.99 3.71
N TYR A 574 15.70 38.16 4.18
CA TYR A 574 16.11 38.67 5.48
C TYR A 574 14.92 39.34 6.16
N GLY A 575 14.87 39.28 7.48
CA GLY A 575 13.75 39.81 8.22
C GLY A 575 13.83 39.55 9.72
N GLY A 576 12.69 39.66 10.38
CA GLY A 576 12.57 39.45 11.81
C GLY A 576 11.29 38.73 12.17
N GLY A 577 11.29 38.03 13.30
CA GLY A 577 10.13 37.31 13.78
C GLY A 577 9.97 37.39 15.29
N MET A 578 8.75 37.07 15.72
CA MET A 578 8.38 36.96 17.12
C MET A 578 7.56 35.68 17.31
N ASP A 579 8.02 34.83 18.22
CA ASP A 579 7.41 33.54 18.54
C ASP A 579 6.98 33.53 20.02
N VAL A 580 5.72 33.16 20.26
CA VAL A 580 5.24 32.75 21.59
C VAL A 580 5.66 31.30 21.81
N LEU A 581 6.26 31.03 22.97
CA LEU A 581 6.77 29.72 23.37
C LEU A 581 5.87 29.14 24.46
N PHE A 582 5.46 27.88 24.30
CA PHE A 582 4.70 27.14 25.29
C PHE A 582 5.35 25.79 25.58
N ASP A 583 5.97 25.66 26.75
CA ASP A 583 6.70 24.47 27.16
C ASP A 583 5.84 23.60 28.07
N PHE A 584 5.48 22.40 27.59
CA PHE A 584 4.70 21.41 28.34
C PHE A 584 5.49 20.78 29.49
N ILE A 585 6.79 20.56 29.26
CA ILE A 585 7.68 19.88 30.19
C ILE A 585 8.90 20.77 30.40
N THR A 586 9.18 21.12 31.65
CA THR A 586 10.43 21.78 32.06
C THR A 586 11.05 21.00 33.22
N THR A 587 12.30 20.58 33.05
CA THR A 587 13.03 19.76 34.03
C THR A 587 14.21 20.55 34.60
N TYR A 588 14.38 20.46 35.93
CA TYR A 588 15.48 21.06 36.66
C TYR A 588 16.34 19.97 37.32
N ALA A 589 17.65 20.09 37.20
CA ALA A 589 18.61 19.25 37.90
C ALA A 589 19.08 19.94 39.19
N ASN A 590 19.26 19.16 40.26
CA ASN A 590 19.80 19.66 41.53
C ASN A 590 21.32 19.60 41.50
N LYS A 591 22.01 20.75 41.59
CA LYS A 591 23.46 20.79 41.72
C LYS A 591 23.83 21.09 43.18
N LYS A 592 24.50 20.15 43.85
CA LYS A 592 25.10 20.39 45.19
C LYS A 592 26.40 21.16 45.00
N GLN A 593 26.39 22.46 45.29
CA GLN A 593 27.59 23.28 45.27
C GLN A 593 27.55 24.31 46.39
N GLY A 594 27.91 23.87 47.61
CA GLY A 594 27.85 24.69 48.83
C GLY A 594 26.42 25.03 49.25
N ASN A 595 26.12 25.03 50.55
CA ASN A 595 24.80 25.39 51.09
C ASN A 595 24.31 26.74 50.49
N PRO A 596 23.15 26.84 49.80
CA PRO A 596 22.06 25.88 49.56
C PRO A 596 22.02 25.26 48.14
N THR A 597 21.26 24.16 47.98
CA THR A 597 21.03 23.44 46.71
C THR A 597 20.39 24.34 45.65
N LYS A 598 21.11 24.67 44.58
CA LYS A 598 20.59 25.48 43.47
C LYS A 598 19.97 24.57 42.41
N LYS A 599 18.69 24.79 42.09
CA LYS A 599 18.01 24.18 40.93
C LYS A 599 18.62 24.79 39.65
N VAL A 600 19.08 23.95 38.73
CA VAL A 600 19.66 24.37 37.45
C VAL A 600 18.82 23.78 36.32
N PHE A 601 18.43 24.60 35.34
CA PHE A 601 17.68 24.16 34.16
C PHE A 601 18.40 22.98 33.46
N ALA A 602 17.66 21.90 33.20
CA ALA A 602 18.17 20.70 32.55
C ALA A 602 17.62 20.55 31.12
N SER A 603 16.30 20.64 30.96
CA SER A 603 15.66 20.51 29.64
C SER A 603 14.26 21.09 29.60
N SER A 604 13.77 21.41 28.41
CA SER A 604 12.36 21.68 28.16
C SER A 604 11.89 21.17 26.80
N PHE A 605 10.60 20.86 26.71
CA PHE A 605 9.92 20.46 25.48
C PHE A 605 8.60 21.21 25.36
N GLY A 606 8.32 21.73 24.17
CA GLY A 606 7.20 22.63 23.94
C GLY A 606 6.87 22.84 22.48
N VAL A 607 5.92 23.75 22.28
CA VAL A 607 5.51 24.28 20.98
C VAL A 607 5.81 25.77 20.89
N PHE A 608 5.89 26.27 19.67
CA PHE A 608 5.95 27.69 19.41
C PHE A 608 4.98 28.08 18.30
N GLY A 609 4.50 29.33 18.36
CA GLY A 609 3.64 29.93 17.36
C GLY A 609 3.99 31.41 17.21
N GLY A 610 4.19 31.88 15.98
CA GLY A 610 4.72 33.21 15.75
C GLY A 610 4.43 33.79 14.38
N LEU A 611 4.94 35.00 14.17
CA LEU A 611 4.89 35.72 12.90
C LEU A 611 6.30 36.13 12.48
N ARG A 612 6.60 36.07 11.17
CA ARG A 612 7.86 36.52 10.58
C ARG A 612 7.58 37.50 9.45
N GLY A 613 8.10 38.71 9.54
CA GLY A 613 8.19 39.61 8.41
C GLY A 613 9.47 39.31 7.62
N LEU A 614 9.34 39.01 6.33
CA LEU A 614 10.46 38.69 5.46
C LEU A 614 10.49 39.61 4.24
N TYR A 615 11.68 40.06 3.86
CA TYR A 615 11.94 40.65 2.57
C TYR A 615 12.73 39.64 1.72
N ASN A 616 12.12 39.18 0.64
CA ASN A 616 12.62 38.14 -0.26
C ASN A 616 13.17 38.78 -1.54
N SER A 617 14.45 38.57 -1.83
CA SER A 617 15.11 38.97 -3.07
C SER A 617 15.33 37.77 -3.97
N TYR A 618 14.66 37.73 -5.13
CA TYR A 618 14.78 36.65 -6.12
C TYR A 618 15.76 37.04 -7.21
N TYR A 619 16.68 36.14 -7.51
CA TYR A 619 17.66 36.26 -8.58
C TYR A 619 17.32 35.22 -9.66
N VAL A 620 16.80 35.69 -10.79
CA VAL A 620 16.40 34.88 -11.95
C VAL A 620 16.75 35.65 -13.22
N PHE A 621 17.33 34.99 -14.24
CA PHE A 621 17.79 35.64 -15.49
C PHE A 621 18.73 36.85 -15.30
N ASN A 622 19.62 36.82 -14.30
CA ASN A 622 20.47 37.96 -13.90
C ASN A 622 19.70 39.24 -13.51
N GLN A 623 18.40 39.15 -13.22
CA GLN A 623 17.59 40.23 -12.67
C GLN A 623 17.25 39.96 -11.21
N VAL A 624 17.13 41.04 -10.43
CA VAL A 624 16.77 40.99 -9.01
C VAL A 624 15.38 41.59 -8.82
N LYS A 625 14.47 40.86 -8.17
CA LYS A 625 13.17 41.39 -7.76
C LYS A 625 12.93 41.14 -6.28
N GLY A 626 12.54 42.19 -5.57
CA GLY A 626 12.17 42.12 -4.15
C GLY A 626 10.67 41.89 -3.98
N SER A 627 10.29 41.13 -2.95
CA SER A 627 8.92 41.00 -2.46
C SER A 627 8.91 40.90 -0.94
N GLY A 628 7.96 41.56 -0.28
CA GLY A 628 7.75 41.43 1.16
C GLY A 628 6.64 40.42 1.45
N ASN A 629 6.84 39.57 2.44
CA ASN A 629 5.81 38.65 2.93
C ASN A 629 5.73 38.65 4.46
N LEU A 630 4.57 38.24 4.97
CA LEU A 630 4.34 37.97 6.38
C LEU A 630 4.02 36.48 6.51
N ASP A 631 4.87 35.74 7.20
CA ASP A 631 4.68 34.30 7.40
C ASP A 631 4.10 34.04 8.79
N ILE A 632 3.14 33.11 8.88
CA ILE A 632 2.81 32.46 10.14
C ILE A 632 3.70 31.24 10.33
N VAL A 633 4.17 31.04 11.55
CA VAL A 633 5.10 29.95 11.89
C VAL A 633 4.54 29.19 13.09
N THR A 634 4.68 27.86 13.06
CA THR A 634 4.45 27.03 14.24
C THR A 634 5.30 25.77 14.20
N GLY A 635 5.52 25.14 15.35
CA GLY A 635 6.29 23.92 15.44
C GLY A 635 6.61 23.51 16.88
N PHE A 636 7.55 22.58 17.01
CA PHE A 636 8.02 22.05 18.29
C PHE A 636 9.42 22.54 18.60
N ASN A 637 9.67 22.83 19.88
CA ASN A 637 10.99 23.13 20.41
C ASN A 637 11.42 22.05 21.41
N TYR A 638 12.70 21.70 21.39
CA TYR A 638 13.32 20.89 22.43
C TYR A 638 14.63 21.54 22.84
N ARG A 639 14.77 21.82 24.14
CA ARG A 639 16.00 22.37 24.70
C ARG A 639 16.59 21.39 25.69
N TYR A 640 17.86 21.07 25.51
CA TYR A 640 18.66 20.34 26.49
C TYR A 640 19.86 21.21 26.89
N LYS A 641 19.87 21.66 28.15
CA LYS A 641 20.82 22.66 28.68
C LYS A 641 20.87 23.89 27.78
N HIS A 642 21.93 24.05 26.99
CA HIS A 642 22.10 25.16 26.05
C HIS A 642 21.74 24.79 24.62
N SER A 643 21.72 23.50 24.26
CA SER A 643 21.33 23.04 22.92
C SER A 643 19.83 23.16 22.73
N LYS A 644 19.41 23.77 21.62
CA LYS A 644 18.01 23.90 21.20
C LYS A 644 17.82 23.29 19.82
N TYR A 645 16.75 22.54 19.67
CA TYR A 645 16.27 21.97 18.42
C TYR A 645 14.89 22.54 18.14
N SER A 646 14.61 22.87 16.88
CA SER A 646 13.31 23.42 16.49
C SER A 646 12.92 22.90 15.13
N ILE A 647 11.76 22.26 15.06
CA ILE A 647 11.15 21.76 13.83
C ILE A 647 9.80 22.45 13.66
N GLY A 648 9.51 22.94 12.46
CA GLY A 648 8.25 23.64 12.24
C GLY A 648 7.94 23.93 10.79
N ILE A 649 6.79 24.56 10.60
CA ILE A 649 6.28 25.02 9.31
C ILE A 649 6.23 26.55 9.26
N SER A 650 6.39 27.11 8.07
CA SER A 650 6.30 28.54 7.75
C SER A 650 5.34 28.70 6.59
N VAL A 651 4.24 29.42 6.78
CA VAL A 651 3.19 29.60 5.76
C VAL A 651 3.12 31.08 5.40
N PRO A 652 3.41 31.47 4.15
CA PRO A 652 3.28 32.86 3.70
C PRO A 652 1.81 33.29 3.66
N LEU A 653 1.47 34.38 4.33
CA LEU A 653 0.09 34.89 4.42
C LEU A 653 -0.29 35.79 3.24
N ILE A 654 0.68 36.44 2.61
CA ILE A 654 0.43 37.32 1.46
C ILE A 654 0.61 36.52 0.17
N GLN A 655 -0.48 36.39 -0.59
CA GLN A 655 -0.45 35.82 -1.93
C GLN A 655 0.19 36.83 -2.89
N SER A 656 1.30 36.47 -3.53
CA SER A 656 1.99 37.36 -4.48
C SER A 656 2.44 36.61 -5.73
N GLY A 657 2.16 37.19 -6.90
CA GLY A 657 2.62 36.73 -8.21
C GLY A 657 3.83 37.54 -8.67
N ILE A 658 5.04 37.03 -8.44
CA ILE A 658 6.28 37.75 -8.71
C ILE A 658 6.68 37.49 -10.17
N LYS A 659 6.30 38.41 -11.06
CA LYS A 659 6.70 38.37 -12.47
C LYS A 659 8.11 38.94 -12.69
N ILE A 660 9.02 38.14 -13.23
CA ILE A 660 10.38 38.52 -13.65
C ILE A 660 10.48 38.22 -15.14
N ALA A 661 10.94 39.19 -15.95
CA ALA A 661 10.99 39.04 -17.41
C ALA A 661 12.34 39.52 -17.97
N SER A 662 12.95 38.72 -18.83
CA SER A 662 14.21 39.02 -19.50
C SER A 662 14.06 38.88 -21.01
N ASN A 663 14.78 39.71 -21.77
CA ASN A 663 14.72 39.75 -23.22
C ASN A 663 16.14 39.61 -23.80
N ASN A 664 16.39 38.52 -24.53
CA ASN A 664 17.68 38.23 -25.16
C ASN A 664 17.55 38.26 -26.69
N GLY A 665 17.03 39.37 -27.23
CA GLY A 665 16.98 39.65 -28.68
C GLY A 665 15.89 38.87 -29.43
N ILE A 666 16.01 37.54 -29.49
CA ILE A 666 15.11 36.65 -30.27
C ILE A 666 14.04 35.98 -29.39
N TYR A 667 14.23 35.96 -28.06
CA TYR A 667 13.31 35.35 -27.10
C TYR A 667 12.96 36.31 -25.95
N ALA A 668 11.67 36.41 -25.64
CA ALA A 668 11.15 36.99 -24.41
C ALA A 668 10.84 35.87 -23.42
N ASN A 669 11.60 35.80 -22.32
CA ASN A 669 11.39 34.85 -21.24
C ASN A 669 10.73 35.58 -20.06
N SER A 670 9.68 35.01 -19.48
CA SER A 670 9.15 35.48 -18.20
C SER A 670 8.83 34.33 -17.26
N VAL A 671 9.02 34.57 -15.96
CA VAL A 671 8.67 33.66 -14.87
C VAL A 671 7.76 34.40 -13.91
N VAL A 672 6.62 33.82 -13.58
CA VAL A 672 5.75 34.26 -12.50
C VAL A 672 5.91 33.26 -11.35
N LEU A 673 6.47 33.70 -10.23
CA LEU A 673 6.54 32.89 -9.01
C LEU A 673 5.27 33.12 -8.19
N ASN A 674 4.63 32.06 -7.76
CA ASN A 674 3.46 32.14 -6.89
C ASN A 674 3.90 31.91 -5.44
N GLU A 675 3.73 32.91 -4.59
CA GLU A 675 3.83 32.76 -3.13
C GLU A 675 2.44 32.87 -2.52
N GLY A 676 2.17 32.12 -1.44
CA GLY A 676 0.88 32.16 -0.75
C GLY A 676 0.67 30.97 0.20
N GLY A 677 -0.51 30.89 0.82
CA GLY A 677 -0.82 29.90 1.86
C GLY A 677 -0.74 28.42 1.45
N SER A 678 -0.76 28.11 0.15
CA SER A 678 -0.53 26.77 -0.41
C SER A 678 0.97 26.39 -0.53
N HIS A 679 1.89 27.31 -0.24
CA HIS A 679 3.34 27.16 -0.43
C HIS A 679 4.08 27.19 0.91
N PHE A 680 3.68 26.31 1.83
CA PHE A 680 4.33 26.24 3.13
C PHE A 680 5.72 25.61 3.04
N LYS A 681 6.61 26.03 3.93
CA LYS A 681 7.98 25.52 4.05
C LYS A 681 8.14 24.79 5.36
N VAL A 682 8.83 23.66 5.35
CA VAL A 682 9.25 22.91 6.54
C VAL A 682 10.69 23.29 6.85
N PHE A 683 11.00 23.56 8.11
CA PHE A 683 12.36 23.86 8.56
C PHE A 683 12.77 23.02 9.76
N PHE A 684 14.06 22.70 9.81
CA PHE A 684 14.72 22.10 10.97
C PHE A 684 15.93 22.95 11.35
N ASN A 685 15.96 23.39 12.60
CA ASN A 685 17.01 24.22 13.16
C ASN A 685 17.65 23.58 14.38
N TYR A 686 18.97 23.71 14.46
CA TYR A 686 19.75 23.49 15.66
C TYR A 686 20.35 24.80 16.13
N GLY A 687 20.38 25.03 17.43
CA GLY A 687 20.95 26.24 18.00
C GLY A 687 21.47 26.10 19.41
N TRP A 688 22.05 27.19 19.86
CA TRP A 688 22.64 27.32 21.19
C TRP A 688 22.08 28.55 21.88
N ILE A 689 21.71 28.42 23.16
CA ILE A 689 21.24 29.51 24.02
C ILE A 689 22.33 29.85 25.02
N PHE A 690 22.71 31.12 25.13
CA PHE A 690 23.78 31.64 25.97
C PHE A 690 23.28 32.20 27.30
#